data_AF-B7G9V2-F1
#
_entry.id   AF-B7G9V2-F1
#
_cell.length_a   1.000
_cell.length_b   1.000
_cell.length_c   1.000
_cell.angle_alpha   90.00
_cell.angle_beta   90.00
_cell.angle_gamma   90.00
#
_symmetry.space_group_name_H-M   'P 1'
#
loop_
_entity.id
_entity.type
_entity.pdbx_description
1 polymer ?
#
loop_
_entity_poly.entity_id
_entity_poly.type
_entity_poly.pdbx_seq_one_letter_code
_entity_poly.pdbx_strand_id
1 'polypeptide(L)'
;MKLLNQTISALLLSSSLRILEAAEAEFNALIAMLEADVLELARKVALLYENRCSEDVFTGCARSNYHECMSLSPNQTCPGGKDYNVAKCGDGISCSGLLDFSVSNVRLNSKLVDFNSGNPLDPNVIDTVCFTQQLDEFFIKKREERKPYWDKLGLQTPQMYFGSQNGAFRIYPARHSEECGQYDPTVRAWKIAADSGPKNVVLVLDTSSSMGNYNRLGLLQDAAIRIVETLSVGDRIAIVQFSSQAKPFESKGQTFFWATKENKIALKTYVEDLELNEGTNTLDAFNKTFAVLDDSIDQELHNECITAVLFLTDGVVSPVMNETKSETETKILDLVTAGISNLEARTKQPVFLFTFSVSDNNSVHEFPKRLACSTGENGFWSKIVDADKSFDSLTSYYRLLAIAMSSVENRNFTAWVEPYNYAFSNILGTTVSAPVYDQSGVAIGVVGVDTTNAALDTVLGVPNGSQESIQRIVRRSFAKCPNFNLTLCQRESYRRSGSAKDDALCTSSCTADDFVVVKQEPCERTTARPSELFVENKNLQDVSYAERGCCIVGESDAASPGQCKAVANNEEPSNDTSNTTGVDTGNTTGADIGNTNGVDTSNETEDDTDEDKEWLKVLIYVLVGVGFSLLAAGLIWVVGRCTKRSFFDSHRSARNTDIRDLSWNRLKPVQPINTATNPNYVSPVGSAPPFDDL
;
A
#
# COMPACT_ATOMS: atom_id res chain seq x y z
N MET A 1 39.16 32.38 -34.31
CA MET A 1 37.68 32.38 -34.21
C MET A 1 37.12 30.95 -34.01
N LYS A 2 37.37 29.97 -34.90
CA LYS A 2 36.95 28.56 -34.68
C LYS A 2 37.52 27.91 -33.41
N LEU A 3 38.81 28.10 -33.11
CA LEU A 3 39.43 27.61 -31.87
C LEU A 3 38.83 28.26 -30.61
N LEU A 4 38.51 29.56 -30.68
CA LEU A 4 37.91 30.30 -29.56
C LEU A 4 36.48 29.80 -29.26
N ASN A 5 35.69 29.55 -30.31
CA ASN A 5 34.35 28.95 -30.16
C ASN A 5 34.43 27.52 -29.62
N GLN A 6 35.40 26.71 -30.06
CA GLN A 6 35.59 25.35 -29.52
C GLN A 6 36.01 25.36 -28.05
N THR A 7 36.88 26.29 -27.63
CA THR A 7 37.27 26.42 -26.23
C THR A 7 36.14 26.93 -25.34
N ILE A 8 35.31 27.86 -25.84
CA ILE A 8 34.13 28.36 -25.11
C ILE A 8 33.08 27.24 -24.98
N SER A 9 32.79 26.50 -26.06
CA SER A 9 31.89 25.34 -26.00
C SER A 9 32.40 24.26 -25.04
N ALA A 10 33.69 23.95 -25.05
CA ALA A 10 34.29 22.98 -24.13
C ALA A 10 34.23 23.46 -22.67
N LEU A 11 34.47 24.75 -22.40
CA LEU A 11 34.31 25.31 -21.06
C LEU A 11 32.86 25.23 -20.59
N LEU A 12 31.90 25.61 -21.44
CA LEU A 12 30.46 25.56 -21.12
C LEU A 12 30.00 24.13 -20.83
N LEU A 13 30.39 23.16 -21.67
CA LEU A 13 30.14 21.74 -21.44
C LEU A 13 30.74 21.26 -20.11
N SER A 14 31.97 21.65 -19.79
CA SER A 14 32.63 21.28 -18.53
C SER A 14 31.96 21.90 -17.30
N SER A 15 31.45 23.15 -17.41
CA SER A 15 30.71 23.79 -16.32
C SER A 15 29.34 23.16 -16.13
N SER A 16 28.62 22.84 -17.22
CA SER A 16 27.32 22.17 -17.15
C SER A 16 27.44 20.77 -16.55
N LEU A 17 28.49 20.02 -16.90
CA LEU A 17 28.74 18.71 -16.33
C LEU A 17 29.01 18.78 -14.82
N ARG A 18 29.82 19.76 -14.37
CA ARG A 18 30.09 19.97 -12.94
C ARG A 18 28.85 20.37 -12.14
N ILE A 19 27.95 21.15 -12.73
CA ILE A 19 26.69 21.53 -12.10
C ILE A 19 25.79 20.29 -11.93
N LEU A 20 25.71 19.44 -12.96
CA LEU A 20 24.94 18.20 -12.90
C LEU A 20 25.49 17.22 -11.86
N GLU A 21 26.82 17.05 -11.81
CA GLU A 21 27.48 16.21 -10.80
C GLU A 21 27.22 16.72 -9.37
N ALA A 22 27.22 18.04 -9.16
CA ALA A 22 26.95 18.64 -7.86
C ALA A 22 25.48 18.43 -7.42
N ALA A 23 24.52 18.64 -8.33
CA ALA A 23 23.10 18.41 -8.05
C ALA A 23 22.81 16.94 -7.73
N GLU A 24 23.42 16.01 -8.46
CA GLU A 24 23.30 14.58 -8.18
C GLU A 24 23.94 14.21 -6.83
N ALA A 25 25.05 14.85 -6.45
CA ALA A 25 25.63 14.66 -5.12
C ALA A 25 24.73 15.19 -3.99
N GLU A 26 24.09 16.35 -4.15
CA GLU A 26 23.13 16.89 -3.18
C GLU A 26 21.88 16.01 -3.05
N PHE A 27 21.34 15.53 -4.17
CA PHE A 27 20.24 14.56 -4.16
C PHE A 27 20.61 13.28 -3.41
N ASN A 28 21.77 12.69 -3.72
CA ASN A 28 22.22 11.48 -3.05
C ASN A 28 22.51 11.72 -1.55
N ALA A 29 22.96 12.91 -1.17
CA ALA A 29 23.13 13.28 0.23
C ALA A 29 21.78 13.39 0.98
N LEU A 30 20.75 13.96 0.34
CA LEU A 30 19.38 13.98 0.89
C LEU A 30 18.85 12.57 1.08
N ILE A 31 18.97 11.71 0.07
CA ILE A 31 18.52 10.32 0.14
C ILE A 31 19.23 9.57 1.28
N ALA A 32 20.56 9.67 1.37
CA ALA A 32 21.33 9.04 2.43
C ALA A 32 20.97 9.57 3.83
N MET A 33 20.64 10.85 3.94
CA MET A 33 20.17 11.45 5.20
C MET A 33 18.83 10.85 5.65
N LEU A 34 17.86 10.76 4.74
CA LEU A 34 16.53 10.20 5.02
C LEU A 34 16.61 8.71 5.34
N GLU A 35 17.44 7.95 4.62
CA GLU A 35 17.72 6.53 4.92
C GLU A 35 18.39 6.35 6.29
N ALA A 36 19.31 7.24 6.67
CA ALA A 36 19.93 7.20 7.99
C ALA A 36 18.92 7.51 9.10
N ASP A 37 18.08 8.52 8.92
CA ASP A 37 17.07 8.94 9.89
C ASP A 37 16.02 7.85 10.12
N VAL A 38 15.53 7.20 9.06
CA VAL A 38 14.54 6.13 9.19
C VAL A 38 15.14 4.87 9.85
N LEU A 39 16.41 4.54 9.59
CA LEU A 39 17.09 3.44 10.26
C LEU A 39 17.37 3.74 11.74
N GLU A 40 17.65 4.99 12.09
CA GLU A 40 17.79 5.41 13.49
C GLU A 40 16.45 5.32 14.23
N LEU A 41 15.37 5.76 13.60
CA LEU A 41 14.01 5.63 14.12
C LEU A 41 13.63 4.15 14.32
N ALA A 42 13.96 3.27 13.36
CA ALA A 42 13.72 1.83 13.48
C ALA A 42 14.40 1.24 14.71
N ARG A 43 15.67 1.59 14.95
CA ARG A 43 16.43 1.14 16.14
C ARG A 43 15.82 1.68 17.43
N LYS A 44 15.35 2.93 17.44
CA LYS A 44 14.68 3.52 18.61
C LYS A 44 13.37 2.78 18.93
N VAL A 45 12.56 2.45 17.93
CA VAL A 45 11.33 1.67 18.13
C VAL A 45 11.65 0.29 18.70
N ALA A 46 12.61 -0.42 18.13
CA ALA A 46 13.04 -1.74 18.64
C ALA A 46 13.49 -1.66 20.11
N LEU A 47 14.29 -0.65 20.46
CA LEU A 47 14.75 -0.41 21.83
C LEU A 47 13.58 -0.14 22.80
N LEU A 48 12.60 0.67 22.40
CA LEU A 48 11.43 0.95 23.25
C LEU A 48 10.54 -0.30 23.42
N TYR A 49 10.47 -1.16 22.40
CA TYR A 49 9.69 -2.39 22.44
C TYR A 49 10.21 -3.40 23.47
N GLU A 50 11.53 -3.42 23.75
CA GLU A 50 12.13 -4.28 24.77
C GLU A 50 11.57 -4.03 26.17
N ASN A 51 11.28 -2.76 26.48
CA ASN A 51 10.74 -2.35 27.78
C ASN A 51 9.21 -2.13 27.76
N ARG A 52 8.52 -2.51 26.68
CA ARG A 52 7.08 -2.21 26.48
C ARG A 52 6.16 -2.70 27.60
N CYS A 53 6.56 -3.76 28.31
CA CYS A 53 5.77 -4.38 29.36
C CYS A 53 6.06 -3.83 30.76
N SER A 54 6.85 -2.75 30.89
CA SER A 54 7.14 -2.15 32.19
C SER A 54 5.91 -1.41 32.75
N GLU A 55 5.78 -1.41 34.07
CA GLU A 55 4.68 -0.73 34.76
C GLU A 55 4.75 0.80 34.59
N ASP A 56 5.95 1.35 34.48
CA ASP A 56 6.18 2.77 34.21
C ASP A 56 5.64 3.18 32.83
N VAL A 57 5.81 2.32 31.81
CA VAL A 57 5.25 2.56 30.45
C VAL A 57 3.73 2.64 30.52
N PHE A 58 3.08 1.71 31.22
CA PHE A 58 1.63 1.70 31.32
C PHE A 58 1.07 2.84 32.17
N THR A 59 1.72 3.14 33.31
CA THR A 59 1.31 4.23 34.20
C THR A 59 1.47 5.59 33.53
N GLY A 60 2.55 5.80 32.78
CA GLY A 60 2.79 7.02 32.01
C GLY A 60 1.88 7.17 30.79
N CYS A 61 1.34 6.07 30.25
CA CYS A 61 0.49 6.04 29.06
C CYS A 61 -0.97 6.45 29.31
N ALA A 62 -1.45 6.32 30.54
CA ALA A 62 -2.82 6.67 30.88
C ALA A 62 -3.10 8.15 30.59
N ARG A 63 -4.11 8.43 29.75
CA ARG A 63 -4.57 9.79 29.39
C ARG A 63 -3.45 10.73 28.93
N SER A 64 -2.49 10.23 28.17
CA SER A 64 -1.31 11.02 27.79
C SER A 64 -0.97 10.90 26.30
N ASN A 65 -1.84 10.23 25.53
CA ASN A 65 -1.77 10.18 24.08
C ASN A 65 -2.79 11.14 23.45
N TYR A 66 -2.52 11.57 22.22
CA TYR A 66 -3.40 12.47 21.48
C TYR A 66 -4.08 11.71 20.34
N HIS A 67 -5.41 11.65 20.38
CA HIS A 67 -6.22 11.11 19.30
C HIS A 67 -6.29 12.11 18.14
N GLU A 68 -6.26 11.62 16.90
CA GLU A 68 -6.34 12.44 15.68
C GLU A 68 -7.55 13.36 15.54
N CYS A 69 -8.62 13.06 16.27
CA CYS A 69 -9.85 13.83 16.23
C CYS A 69 -10.36 14.36 17.57
N MET A 70 -10.07 13.66 18.66
CA MET A 70 -10.75 13.88 19.94
C MET A 70 -9.86 14.57 20.97
N SER A 71 -8.58 14.76 20.65
CA SER A 71 -7.62 15.36 21.57
C SER A 71 -7.16 16.72 21.07
N LEU A 72 -7.14 17.70 21.97
CA LEU A 72 -6.50 18.99 21.72
C LEU A 72 -5.03 18.87 22.09
N SER A 73 -4.13 19.05 21.12
CA SER A 73 -2.69 19.03 21.37
C SER A 73 -2.26 20.30 22.14
N PRO A 74 -1.29 20.22 23.06
CA PRO A 74 -1.03 21.27 24.04
C PRO A 74 -0.41 22.56 23.47
N ASN A 75 0.37 22.47 22.39
CA ASN A 75 1.13 23.57 21.81
C ASN A 75 0.91 23.64 20.28
N GLN A 76 -0.36 23.65 19.87
CA GLN A 76 -0.70 23.82 18.46
C GLN A 76 -0.23 25.18 17.93
N THR A 77 0.43 25.14 16.78
CA THR A 77 0.94 26.30 16.06
C THR A 77 0.43 26.26 14.62
N CYS A 78 0.43 27.41 13.95
CA CYS A 78 0.25 27.45 12.52
C CYS A 78 1.55 27.92 11.85
N PRO A 79 2.42 26.99 11.42
CA PRO A 79 3.74 27.34 10.88
C PRO A 79 3.70 27.99 9.50
N GLY A 80 2.57 27.87 8.77
CA GLY A 80 2.46 28.30 7.36
C GLY A 80 3.37 27.49 6.42
N GLY A 81 3.41 27.89 5.16
CA GLY A 81 4.22 27.21 4.13
C GLY A 81 3.43 26.26 3.24
N LYS A 82 3.95 26.06 2.02
CA LYS A 82 3.28 25.30 0.96
C LYS A 82 3.32 23.79 1.18
N ASP A 83 4.27 23.30 1.96
CA ASP A 83 4.58 21.88 2.15
C ASP A 83 3.82 21.21 3.31
N TYR A 84 3.16 22.01 4.16
CA TYR A 84 2.12 21.57 5.11
C TYR A 84 0.74 22.16 4.78
N ASN A 85 0.50 22.45 3.51
CA ASN A 85 -0.77 23.01 3.08
C ASN A 85 -1.96 22.07 3.36
N VAL A 86 -3.00 22.55 4.05
CA VAL A 86 -4.33 21.95 4.03
C VAL A 86 -5.23 22.88 3.24
N ALA A 87 -5.66 22.45 2.06
CA ALA A 87 -6.46 23.26 1.14
C ALA A 87 -7.78 23.76 1.74
N LYS A 88 -8.33 23.05 2.74
CA LYS A 88 -9.52 23.46 3.50
C LYS A 88 -9.25 24.58 4.51
N CYS A 89 -7.98 24.83 4.85
CA CYS A 89 -7.55 25.80 5.85
C CYS A 89 -6.86 27.00 5.17
N GLY A 90 -7.65 28.04 4.87
CA GLY A 90 -7.13 29.34 4.44
C GLY A 90 -6.49 29.37 3.04
N ASP A 91 -5.53 30.28 2.85
CA ASP A 91 -4.83 30.48 1.57
C ASP A 91 -3.70 29.48 1.30
N GLY A 92 -3.48 28.55 2.23
CA GLY A 92 -2.47 27.50 2.14
C GLY A 92 -1.01 27.96 2.18
N ILE A 93 -0.76 29.25 2.47
CA ILE A 93 0.58 29.85 2.48
C ILE A 93 0.84 30.55 3.82
N SER A 94 -0.08 31.41 4.27
CA SER A 94 0.06 32.18 5.51
C SER A 94 -0.23 31.34 6.74
N CYS A 95 -1.27 30.50 6.67
CA CYS A 95 -1.60 29.52 7.68
C CYS A 95 -2.48 28.43 7.08
N SER A 96 -1.97 27.21 7.08
CA SER A 96 -2.53 26.12 6.29
C SER A 96 -3.07 24.98 7.14
N GLY A 97 -3.22 25.16 8.46
CA GLY A 97 -3.67 24.13 9.41
C GLY A 97 -2.84 24.11 10.69
N LEU A 98 -3.43 23.60 11.77
CA LEU A 98 -2.79 23.49 13.08
C LEU A 98 -1.89 22.24 13.15
N LEU A 99 -0.64 22.45 13.58
CA LEU A 99 0.33 21.39 13.89
C LEU A 99 0.96 21.63 15.25
N ASP A 100 1.20 20.55 16.00
CA ASP A 100 1.91 20.59 17.27
C ASP A 100 3.23 19.82 17.16
N PHE A 101 4.33 20.55 17.27
CA PHE A 101 5.69 20.00 17.19
C PHE A 101 6.24 19.49 18.53
N SER A 102 5.46 19.59 19.61
CA SER A 102 5.83 19.11 20.95
C SER A 102 5.31 17.70 21.26
N VAL A 103 4.40 17.16 20.45
CA VAL A 103 3.81 15.83 20.64
C VAL A 103 3.54 15.13 19.29
N SER A 104 3.36 13.81 19.32
CA SER A 104 2.77 13.04 18.21
C SER A 104 1.30 12.73 18.46
N ASN A 105 0.57 12.35 17.40
CA ASN A 105 -0.78 11.80 17.54
C ASN A 105 -0.87 10.35 17.07
N VAL A 106 -1.87 9.67 17.61
CA VAL A 106 -2.20 8.28 17.31
C VAL A 106 -3.44 8.22 16.44
N ARG A 107 -3.41 7.31 15.48
CA ARG A 107 -4.51 7.03 14.54
C ARG A 107 -4.78 5.54 14.58
N LEU A 108 -6.03 5.20 14.82
CA LEU A 108 -6.49 3.82 14.90
C LEU A 108 -7.65 3.68 13.92
N ASN A 109 -7.57 2.70 13.02
CA ASN A 109 -8.71 2.41 12.15
C ASN A 109 -9.95 2.07 12.99
N SER A 110 -11.14 2.44 12.53
CA SER A 110 -12.41 2.21 13.24
C SER A 110 -12.64 0.74 13.62
N LYS A 111 -12.06 -0.20 12.86
CA LYS A 111 -12.10 -1.64 13.16
C LYS A 111 -11.32 -2.05 14.41
N LEU A 112 -10.42 -1.20 14.91
CA LEU A 112 -9.55 -1.48 16.06
C LEU A 112 -10.07 -0.87 17.37
N VAL A 113 -11.09 -0.03 17.31
CA VAL A 113 -11.60 0.72 18.46
C VAL A 113 -13.01 0.30 18.84
N ASP A 114 -13.33 0.33 20.13
CA ASP A 114 -14.70 0.20 20.61
C ASP A 114 -15.47 1.51 20.35
N PHE A 115 -16.65 1.39 19.74
CA PHE A 115 -17.46 2.54 19.34
C PHE A 115 -17.86 3.44 20.53
N ASN A 116 -18.05 2.85 21.72
CA ASN A 116 -18.52 3.59 22.89
C ASN A 116 -17.40 4.36 23.61
N SER A 117 -16.18 3.82 23.61
CA SER A 117 -15.05 4.39 24.35
C SER A 117 -14.00 5.07 23.48
N GLY A 118 -13.98 4.80 22.16
CA GLY A 118 -12.91 5.25 21.26
C GLY A 118 -11.54 4.64 21.57
N ASN A 119 -11.46 3.74 22.56
CA ASN A 119 -10.25 3.03 22.95
C ASN A 119 -10.18 1.66 22.26
N PRO A 120 -8.98 1.15 21.96
CA PRO A 120 -8.82 -0.20 21.45
C PRO A 120 -9.07 -1.24 22.54
N LEU A 121 -9.70 -2.35 22.17
CA LEU A 121 -9.92 -3.49 23.07
C LEU A 121 -8.78 -4.52 23.04
N ASP A 122 -8.02 -4.58 21.93
CA ASP A 122 -6.91 -5.51 21.80
C ASP A 122 -5.74 -5.08 22.69
N PRO A 123 -5.31 -5.91 23.66
CA PRO A 123 -4.17 -5.64 24.52
C PRO A 123 -2.88 -5.31 23.74
N ASN A 124 -2.65 -5.91 22.57
CA ASN A 124 -1.47 -5.63 21.76
C ASN A 124 -1.50 -4.20 21.19
N VAL A 125 -2.67 -3.71 20.82
CA VAL A 125 -2.85 -2.34 20.31
C VAL A 125 -2.64 -1.35 21.47
N ILE A 126 -3.18 -1.63 22.66
CA ILE A 126 -2.94 -0.85 23.88
C ILE A 126 -1.43 -0.77 24.18
N ASP A 127 -0.76 -1.93 24.26
CA ASP A 127 0.67 -2.02 24.53
C ASP A 127 1.48 -1.20 23.52
N THR A 128 1.07 -1.25 22.25
CA THR A 128 1.69 -0.50 21.15
C THR A 128 1.53 1.01 21.29
N VAL A 129 0.32 1.49 21.59
CA VAL A 129 0.08 2.91 21.82
C VAL A 129 0.95 3.41 22.98
N CYS A 130 1.06 2.63 24.06
CA CYS A 130 1.80 3.02 25.26
C CYS A 130 3.31 3.09 25.05
N PHE A 131 3.97 2.05 24.53
CA PHE A 131 5.43 2.11 24.39
C PHE A 131 5.86 3.16 23.35
N THR A 132 5.05 3.35 22.30
CA THR A 132 5.36 4.30 21.22
C THR A 132 5.22 5.76 21.63
N GLN A 133 4.55 6.07 22.74
CA GLN A 133 4.47 7.43 23.26
C GLN A 133 5.85 8.04 23.53
N GLN A 134 6.80 7.21 23.96
CA GLN A 134 8.19 7.62 24.21
C GLN A 134 8.96 8.00 22.93
N LEU A 135 8.36 7.85 21.74
CA LEU A 135 8.95 8.33 20.49
C LEU A 135 8.95 9.85 20.38
N ASP A 136 8.11 10.57 21.14
CA ASP A 136 8.01 12.03 21.06
C ASP A 136 9.37 12.70 21.32
N GLU A 137 10.13 12.22 22.31
CA GLU A 137 11.48 12.72 22.60
C GLU A 137 12.41 12.55 21.38
N PHE A 138 12.36 11.40 20.72
CA PHE A 138 13.15 11.15 19.52
C PHE A 138 12.72 12.06 18.37
N PHE A 139 11.42 12.19 18.13
CA PHE A 139 10.90 12.99 17.03
C PHE A 139 11.25 14.47 17.18
N ILE A 140 11.08 15.04 18.37
CA ILE A 140 11.42 16.44 18.68
C ILE A 140 12.91 16.67 18.45
N LYS A 141 13.76 15.83 19.05
CA LYS A 141 15.22 15.94 18.91
C LYS A 141 15.65 15.83 17.45
N LYS A 142 15.14 14.83 16.72
CA LYS A 142 15.49 14.62 15.31
C LYS A 142 15.06 15.79 14.44
N ARG A 143 13.88 16.36 14.71
CA ARG A 143 13.42 17.59 14.06
C ARG A 143 14.38 18.74 14.31
N GLU A 144 14.76 19.01 15.55
CA GLU A 144 15.67 20.10 15.90
C GLU A 144 17.03 19.95 15.20
N GLU A 145 17.56 18.72 15.14
CA GLU A 145 18.79 18.39 14.42
C GLU A 145 18.69 18.67 12.91
N ARG A 146 17.54 18.34 12.30
CA ARG A 146 17.35 18.47 10.85
C ARG A 146 16.83 19.84 10.41
N LYS A 147 16.22 20.61 11.31
CA LYS A 147 15.59 21.90 11.00
C LYS A 147 16.49 22.86 10.20
N PRO A 148 17.78 23.07 10.52
CA PRO A 148 18.64 23.97 9.74
C PRO A 148 18.80 23.57 8.27
N TYR A 149 18.76 22.27 7.97
CA TYR A 149 18.86 21.77 6.60
C TYR A 149 17.57 22.07 5.81
N TRP A 150 16.41 21.77 6.39
CA TRP A 150 15.11 22.00 5.74
C TRP A 150 14.80 23.49 5.59
N ASP A 151 15.16 24.31 6.59
CA ASP A 151 15.04 25.77 6.51
C ASP A 151 15.85 26.35 5.34
N LYS A 152 17.04 25.79 5.02
CA LYS A 152 17.83 26.18 3.86
C LYS A 152 17.11 25.90 2.54
N LEU A 153 16.29 24.85 2.49
CA LEU A 153 15.47 24.52 1.33
C LEU A 153 14.16 25.33 1.27
N GLY A 154 13.88 26.15 2.29
CA GLY A 154 12.60 26.86 2.41
C GLY A 154 11.43 25.90 2.65
N LEU A 155 11.71 24.74 3.23
CA LEU A 155 10.75 23.67 3.51
C LEU A 155 10.77 23.37 5.02
N GLN A 156 9.69 22.77 5.47
CA GLN A 156 9.52 22.28 6.82
C GLN A 156 10.11 20.88 6.93
N THR A 157 10.44 20.51 8.17
CA THR A 157 10.98 19.17 8.45
C THR A 157 9.95 18.10 8.12
N PRO A 158 10.35 16.96 7.54
CA PRO A 158 9.44 15.92 7.10
C PRO A 158 8.69 15.27 8.26
N GLN A 159 7.56 14.66 7.93
CA GLN A 159 6.83 13.84 8.88
C GLN A 159 7.60 12.54 9.13
N MET A 160 7.54 12.09 10.38
CA MET A 160 8.09 10.81 10.81
C MET A 160 7.00 10.02 11.49
N TYR A 161 6.97 8.71 11.28
CA TYR A 161 5.90 7.88 11.84
C TYR A 161 6.30 6.42 12.01
N PHE A 162 5.50 5.73 12.80
CA PHE A 162 5.55 4.29 13.02
C PHE A 162 4.16 3.69 12.78
N GLY A 163 4.09 2.64 11.95
CA GLY A 163 2.92 1.80 11.79
C GLY A 163 3.21 0.38 12.24
N SER A 164 2.46 -0.10 13.24
CA SER A 164 2.65 -1.43 13.81
C SER A 164 2.07 -2.53 12.92
N GLN A 165 2.44 -3.78 13.20
CA GLN A 165 1.81 -4.95 12.57
C GLN A 165 0.34 -5.14 12.99
N ASN A 166 -0.09 -4.57 14.12
CA ASN A 166 -1.46 -4.63 14.62
C ASN A 166 -2.33 -3.43 14.21
N GLY A 167 -1.84 -2.56 13.32
CA GLY A 167 -2.60 -1.45 12.74
C GLY A 167 -2.59 -0.14 13.53
N ALA A 168 -1.97 -0.10 14.70
CA ALA A 168 -1.73 1.16 15.41
C ALA A 168 -0.74 2.05 14.63
N PHE A 169 -1.08 3.33 14.47
CA PHE A 169 -0.25 4.30 13.77
C PHE A 169 0.04 5.51 14.64
N ARG A 170 1.31 5.91 14.72
CA ARG A 170 1.75 7.13 15.41
C ARG A 170 2.52 8.01 14.46
N ILE A 171 2.17 9.28 14.39
CA ILE A 171 2.75 10.25 13.45
C ILE A 171 3.11 11.57 14.14
N TYR A 172 4.26 12.11 13.74
CA TYR A 172 4.79 13.38 14.20
C TYR A 172 5.05 14.33 13.01
N PRO A 173 4.81 15.65 13.17
CA PRO A 173 4.18 16.30 14.32
C PRO A 173 2.69 15.95 14.44
N ALA A 174 2.11 16.15 15.63
CA ALA A 174 0.68 15.95 15.83
C ALA A 174 -0.13 16.92 14.97
N ARG A 175 -1.15 16.37 14.31
CA ARG A 175 -2.09 17.12 13.48
C ARG A 175 -3.43 16.40 13.45
N HIS A 176 -4.49 17.19 13.29
CA HIS A 176 -5.83 16.64 13.11
C HIS A 176 -5.96 15.94 11.74
N SER A 177 -6.58 14.76 11.75
CA SER A 177 -7.03 14.10 10.52
C SER A 177 -8.33 14.72 10.06
N GLU A 178 -8.65 14.66 8.77
CA GLU A 178 -9.95 15.15 8.26
C GLU A 178 -11.09 14.22 8.68
N GLU A 179 -10.93 12.94 8.32
CA GLU A 179 -11.81 11.85 8.72
C GLU A 179 -11.13 11.00 9.79
N CYS A 180 -11.91 10.58 10.78
CA CYS A 180 -11.42 9.80 11.92
C CYS A 180 -11.51 8.30 11.62
N GLY A 181 -10.50 7.54 12.03
CA GLY A 181 -10.57 6.07 11.97
C GLY A 181 -10.52 5.46 10.56
N GLN A 182 -10.20 6.24 9.53
CA GLN A 182 -10.06 5.71 8.16
C GLN A 182 -8.63 5.22 7.86
N TYR A 183 -7.63 5.76 8.55
CA TYR A 183 -6.24 5.45 8.22
C TYR A 183 -5.82 4.06 8.74
N ASP A 184 -5.63 3.12 7.81
CA ASP A 184 -4.99 1.83 8.06
C ASP A 184 -3.54 1.85 7.53
N PRO A 185 -2.51 1.70 8.40
CA PRO A 185 -1.12 1.64 7.96
C PRO A 185 -0.75 0.29 7.31
N THR A 186 -1.46 -0.80 7.60
CA THR A 186 -1.06 -2.17 7.22
C THR A 186 -1.13 -2.43 5.72
N VAL A 187 -1.90 -1.62 5.01
CA VAL A 187 -2.20 -1.76 3.58
C VAL A 187 -1.54 -0.68 2.72
N ARG A 188 -0.68 0.15 3.33
CA ARG A 188 -0.01 1.25 2.63
C ARG A 188 1.23 0.75 1.90
N ALA A 189 1.48 1.28 0.70
CA ALA A 189 2.63 0.91 -0.11
C ALA A 189 3.95 1.03 0.67
N TRP A 190 4.15 2.12 1.43
CA TRP A 190 5.38 2.31 2.22
C TRP A 190 5.58 1.22 3.29
N LYS A 191 4.50 0.68 3.84
CA LYS A 191 4.52 -0.40 4.84
C LYS A 191 4.88 -1.72 4.17
N ILE A 192 4.17 -2.06 3.11
CA ILE A 192 4.33 -3.31 2.36
C ILE A 192 5.70 -3.40 1.68
N ALA A 193 6.19 -2.29 1.12
CA ALA A 193 7.51 -2.24 0.48
C ALA A 193 8.63 -2.47 1.51
N ALA A 194 8.52 -1.96 2.73
CA ALA A 194 9.48 -2.25 3.79
C ALA A 194 9.37 -3.70 4.32
N ASP A 195 8.16 -4.22 4.44
CA ASP A 195 7.92 -5.58 4.94
C ASP A 195 8.33 -6.68 3.95
N SER A 196 8.33 -6.41 2.64
CA SER A 196 8.53 -7.45 1.62
C SER A 196 9.56 -7.14 0.55
N GLY A 197 9.97 -5.88 0.41
CA GLY A 197 10.76 -5.43 -0.73
C GLY A 197 10.07 -5.65 -2.09
N PRO A 198 10.80 -5.40 -3.19
CA PRO A 198 10.32 -5.63 -4.54
C PRO A 198 10.16 -7.12 -4.80
N LYS A 199 9.08 -7.51 -5.48
CA LYS A 199 8.80 -8.92 -5.79
C LYS A 199 8.03 -9.09 -7.10
N ASN A 200 8.08 -10.29 -7.64
CA ASN A 200 7.24 -10.75 -8.74
C ASN A 200 6.04 -11.51 -8.16
N VAL A 201 4.83 -11.17 -8.57
CA VAL A 201 3.59 -11.85 -8.14
C VAL A 201 2.88 -12.45 -9.34
N VAL A 202 2.44 -13.70 -9.25
CA VAL A 202 1.52 -14.29 -10.22
C VAL A 202 0.28 -14.77 -9.50
N LEU A 203 -0.87 -14.18 -9.82
CA LEU A 203 -2.17 -14.63 -9.34
C LEU A 203 -2.70 -15.71 -10.28
N VAL A 204 -2.90 -16.92 -9.78
CA VAL A 204 -3.47 -18.04 -10.52
C VAL A 204 -4.88 -18.29 -9.98
N LEU A 205 -5.89 -17.88 -10.76
CA LEU A 205 -7.26 -17.69 -10.29
C LEU A 205 -8.20 -18.73 -10.90
N ASP A 206 -8.82 -19.55 -10.05
CA ASP A 206 -9.83 -20.52 -10.44
C ASP A 206 -11.17 -19.83 -10.75
N THR A 207 -11.65 -20.01 -11.98
CA THR A 207 -12.94 -19.49 -12.48
C THR A 207 -13.88 -20.63 -12.88
N SER A 208 -13.62 -21.85 -12.39
CA SER A 208 -14.46 -23.01 -12.68
C SER A 208 -15.87 -22.85 -12.09
N SER A 209 -16.85 -23.53 -12.69
CA SER A 209 -18.26 -23.41 -12.29
C SER A 209 -18.53 -23.69 -10.82
N SER A 210 -17.69 -24.49 -10.14
CA SER A 210 -17.81 -24.78 -8.72
C SER A 210 -17.49 -23.58 -7.81
N MET A 211 -16.79 -22.57 -8.33
CA MET A 211 -16.56 -21.27 -7.69
C MET A 211 -17.83 -20.40 -7.61
N GLY A 212 -18.90 -20.78 -8.31
CA GLY A 212 -20.21 -20.11 -8.18
C GLY A 212 -20.95 -20.41 -6.88
N ASN A 213 -20.53 -21.45 -6.16
CA ASN A 213 -21.16 -21.81 -4.88
C ASN A 213 -20.68 -20.90 -3.76
N TYR A 214 -21.56 -20.56 -2.82
CA TYR A 214 -21.22 -19.83 -1.58
C TYR A 214 -20.42 -18.53 -1.79
N ASN A 215 -20.66 -17.82 -2.90
CA ASN A 215 -19.96 -16.58 -3.26
C ASN A 215 -18.42 -16.72 -3.35
N ARG A 216 -17.88 -17.91 -3.66
CA ARG A 216 -16.42 -18.13 -3.71
C ARG A 216 -15.73 -17.28 -4.78
N LEU A 217 -16.37 -17.07 -5.93
CA LEU A 217 -15.83 -16.17 -6.96
C LEU A 217 -15.73 -14.72 -6.44
N GLY A 218 -16.78 -14.19 -5.80
CA GLY A 218 -16.73 -12.85 -5.21
C GLY A 218 -15.61 -12.71 -4.17
N LEU A 219 -15.47 -13.71 -3.29
CA LEU A 219 -14.36 -13.77 -2.33
C LEU A 219 -12.98 -13.78 -3.00
N LEU A 220 -12.85 -14.50 -4.13
CA LEU A 220 -11.63 -14.53 -4.93
C LEU A 220 -11.36 -13.19 -5.62
N GLN A 221 -12.39 -12.51 -6.13
CA GLN A 221 -12.26 -11.20 -6.77
C GLN A 221 -11.81 -10.15 -5.77
N ASP A 222 -12.48 -10.04 -4.63
CA ASP A 222 -12.12 -9.13 -3.54
C ASP A 222 -10.68 -9.35 -3.08
N ALA A 223 -10.32 -10.63 -2.91
CA ALA A 223 -8.98 -11.08 -2.58
C ALA A 223 -7.91 -10.62 -3.59
N ALA A 224 -8.14 -10.89 -4.88
CA ALA A 224 -7.20 -10.58 -5.94
C ALA A 224 -7.06 -9.07 -6.16
N ILE A 225 -8.18 -8.33 -6.16
CA ILE A 225 -8.21 -6.86 -6.21
C ILE A 225 -7.35 -6.31 -5.08
N ARG A 226 -7.54 -6.81 -3.86
CA ARG A 226 -6.83 -6.30 -2.71
C ARG A 226 -5.32 -6.58 -2.77
N ILE A 227 -4.90 -7.73 -3.31
CA ILE A 227 -3.47 -7.98 -3.59
C ILE A 227 -2.94 -6.97 -4.61
N VAL A 228 -3.65 -6.74 -5.72
CA VAL A 228 -3.25 -5.76 -6.75
C VAL A 228 -3.05 -4.36 -6.14
N GLU A 229 -3.94 -3.94 -5.24
CA GLU A 229 -3.85 -2.63 -4.57
C GLU A 229 -2.64 -2.47 -3.67
N THR A 230 -2.22 -3.57 -3.02
CA THR A 230 -1.08 -3.58 -2.10
C THR A 230 0.28 -3.51 -2.79
N LEU A 231 0.35 -3.75 -4.10
CA LEU A 231 1.59 -3.72 -4.86
C LEU A 231 2.09 -2.27 -5.08
N SER A 232 3.38 -2.09 -4.85
CA SER A 232 4.14 -0.87 -5.15
C SER A 232 4.64 -0.87 -6.59
N VAL A 233 5.06 0.29 -7.12
CA VAL A 233 5.63 0.37 -8.48
C VAL A 233 6.85 -0.54 -8.66
N GLY A 234 7.57 -0.86 -7.58
CA GLY A 234 8.74 -1.74 -7.63
C GLY A 234 8.37 -3.21 -7.92
N ASP A 235 7.12 -3.58 -7.68
CA ASP A 235 6.61 -4.93 -7.85
C ASP A 235 6.24 -5.23 -9.32
N ARG A 236 6.12 -6.52 -9.63
CA ARG A 236 5.57 -7.02 -10.88
C ARG A 236 4.39 -7.93 -10.63
N ILE A 237 3.48 -7.96 -11.59
CA ILE A 237 2.29 -8.79 -11.51
C ILE A 237 1.88 -9.38 -12.85
N ALA A 238 1.45 -10.64 -12.80
CA ALA A 238 0.62 -11.27 -13.82
C ALA A 238 -0.61 -11.91 -13.17
N ILE A 239 -1.67 -12.03 -13.96
CA ILE A 239 -2.89 -12.74 -13.57
C ILE A 239 -3.14 -13.82 -14.62
N VAL A 240 -3.32 -15.06 -14.17
CA VAL A 240 -3.67 -16.22 -14.99
C VAL A 240 -4.99 -16.76 -14.45
N GLN A 241 -6.09 -16.51 -15.16
CA GLN A 241 -7.33 -17.21 -14.85
C GLN A 241 -7.30 -18.62 -15.45
N PHE A 242 -8.06 -19.54 -14.87
CA PHE A 242 -8.26 -20.85 -15.47
C PHE A 242 -9.65 -21.45 -15.16
N SER A 243 -10.13 -22.25 -16.10
CA SER A 243 -11.28 -23.14 -15.99
C SER A 243 -10.96 -24.39 -16.81
N SER A 244 -11.67 -24.72 -17.89
CA SER A 244 -11.25 -25.74 -18.87
C SER A 244 -9.93 -25.42 -19.58
N GLN A 245 -9.58 -24.14 -19.68
CA GLN A 245 -8.32 -23.63 -20.25
C GLN A 245 -7.78 -22.50 -19.37
N ALA A 246 -6.46 -22.29 -19.40
CA ALA A 246 -5.79 -21.20 -18.74
C ALA A 246 -5.53 -20.02 -19.68
N LYS A 247 -5.81 -18.80 -19.22
CA LYS A 247 -5.63 -17.57 -19.98
C LYS A 247 -4.99 -16.49 -19.10
N PRO A 248 -3.83 -15.94 -19.49
CA PRO A 248 -3.28 -14.79 -18.80
C PRO A 248 -4.09 -13.54 -19.17
N PHE A 249 -4.10 -12.57 -18.27
CA PHE A 249 -4.38 -11.19 -18.66
C PHE A 249 -3.31 -10.74 -19.65
N GLU A 250 -3.73 -10.27 -20.82
CA GLU A 250 -2.84 -9.76 -21.85
C GLU A 250 -3.29 -8.35 -22.26
N SER A 251 -2.34 -7.43 -22.30
CA SER A 251 -2.59 -6.06 -22.76
C SER A 251 -1.36 -5.55 -23.48
N LYS A 252 -1.57 -4.93 -24.65
CA LYS A 252 -0.49 -4.38 -25.49
C LYS A 252 0.63 -5.40 -25.82
N GLY A 253 0.27 -6.68 -25.95
CA GLY A 253 1.21 -7.77 -26.25
C GLY A 253 2.10 -8.19 -25.07
N GLN A 254 1.76 -7.78 -23.84
CA GLN A 254 2.45 -8.16 -22.61
C GLN A 254 1.51 -8.96 -21.71
N THR A 255 2.05 -9.88 -20.92
CA THR A 255 1.31 -10.66 -19.90
C THR A 255 1.85 -10.46 -18.48
N PHE A 256 2.88 -9.62 -18.32
CA PHE A 256 3.58 -9.39 -17.07
C PHE A 256 3.87 -7.90 -16.95
N PHE A 257 3.45 -7.28 -15.84
CA PHE A 257 3.32 -5.82 -15.76
C PHE A 257 4.00 -5.26 -14.53
N TRP A 258 4.56 -4.05 -14.68
CA TRP A 258 4.85 -3.17 -13.56
C TRP A 258 3.55 -2.80 -12.84
N ALA A 259 3.52 -2.82 -11.51
CA ALA A 259 2.34 -2.44 -10.75
C ALA A 259 2.16 -0.90 -10.67
N THR A 260 2.19 -0.22 -11.82
CA THR A 260 1.84 1.20 -11.95
C THR A 260 0.35 1.41 -11.67
N LYS A 261 -0.06 2.65 -11.43
CA LYS A 261 -1.46 3.00 -11.16
C LYS A 261 -2.39 2.57 -12.30
N GLU A 262 -1.97 2.80 -13.54
CA GLU A 262 -2.71 2.50 -14.77
C GLU A 262 -2.86 0.98 -14.95
N ASN A 263 -1.76 0.23 -14.78
CA ASN A 263 -1.78 -1.22 -14.87
C ASN A 263 -2.62 -1.83 -13.73
N LYS A 264 -2.53 -1.29 -12.50
CA LYS A 264 -3.37 -1.72 -11.38
C LYS A 264 -4.86 -1.53 -11.70
N ILE A 265 -5.25 -0.40 -12.29
CA ILE A 265 -6.65 -0.18 -12.72
C ILE A 265 -7.08 -1.26 -13.72
N ALA A 266 -6.29 -1.49 -14.78
CA ALA A 266 -6.63 -2.48 -15.81
C ALA A 266 -6.71 -3.91 -15.25
N LEU A 267 -5.79 -4.28 -14.35
CA LEU A 267 -5.79 -5.58 -13.68
C LEU A 267 -6.99 -5.75 -12.75
N LYS A 268 -7.39 -4.70 -12.01
CA LYS A 268 -8.57 -4.74 -11.16
C LYS A 268 -9.85 -4.91 -11.97
N THR A 269 -10.03 -4.13 -13.03
CA THR A 269 -11.18 -4.28 -13.93
C THR A 269 -11.22 -5.69 -14.53
N TYR A 270 -10.07 -6.24 -14.94
CA TYR A 270 -10.02 -7.62 -15.41
C TYR A 270 -10.46 -8.65 -14.36
N VAL A 271 -10.12 -8.43 -13.08
CA VAL A 271 -10.56 -9.30 -11.97
C VAL A 271 -12.06 -9.15 -11.71
N GLU A 272 -12.59 -7.93 -11.73
CA GLU A 272 -14.02 -7.62 -11.56
C GLU A 272 -14.87 -8.29 -12.66
N ASP A 273 -14.34 -8.37 -13.89
CA ASP A 273 -14.99 -8.97 -15.05
C ASP A 273 -14.83 -10.50 -15.15
N LEU A 274 -14.21 -11.17 -14.17
CA LEU A 274 -14.07 -12.63 -14.20
C LEU A 274 -15.44 -13.32 -14.14
N GLU A 275 -15.65 -14.28 -15.04
CA GLU A 275 -16.89 -15.05 -15.14
C GLU A 275 -16.63 -16.54 -14.89
N LEU A 276 -17.67 -17.23 -14.40
CA LEU A 276 -17.64 -18.68 -14.22
C LEU A 276 -17.62 -19.40 -15.56
N ASN A 277 -16.75 -20.38 -15.69
CA ASN A 277 -16.57 -21.19 -16.88
C ASN A 277 -16.58 -22.69 -16.52
N GLU A 278 -16.88 -23.55 -17.48
CA GLU A 278 -16.90 -25.00 -17.23
C GLU A 278 -15.50 -25.60 -17.14
N GLY A 279 -15.35 -26.62 -16.29
CA GLY A 279 -14.13 -27.41 -16.11
C GLY A 279 -13.08 -26.76 -15.20
N THR A 280 -12.14 -27.59 -14.72
CA THR A 280 -11.07 -27.15 -13.80
C THR A 280 -9.73 -27.80 -14.19
N ASN A 281 -9.03 -27.20 -15.14
CA ASN A 281 -7.78 -27.67 -15.74
C ASN A 281 -6.57 -27.02 -15.06
N THR A 282 -6.28 -27.47 -13.84
CA THR A 282 -5.15 -26.97 -13.03
C THR A 282 -3.80 -27.24 -13.70
N LEU A 283 -3.68 -28.31 -14.51
CA LEU A 283 -2.43 -28.61 -15.23
C LEU A 283 -2.09 -27.53 -16.25
N ASP A 284 -3.08 -27.09 -17.04
CA ASP A 284 -2.92 -25.99 -17.99
C ASP A 284 -2.64 -24.66 -17.27
N ALA A 285 -3.28 -24.43 -16.12
CA ALA A 285 -3.03 -23.25 -15.28
C ALA A 285 -1.56 -23.09 -14.89
N PHE A 286 -0.93 -24.15 -14.40
CA PHE A 286 0.49 -24.09 -14.02
C PHE A 286 1.43 -24.08 -15.22
N ASN A 287 1.12 -24.81 -16.31
CA ASN A 287 1.89 -24.68 -17.55
C ASN A 287 1.91 -23.23 -18.04
N LYS A 288 0.74 -22.58 -18.06
CA LYS A 288 0.65 -21.19 -18.50
C LYS A 288 1.32 -20.23 -17.52
N THR A 289 1.24 -20.49 -16.22
CA THR A 289 1.92 -19.71 -15.17
C THR A 289 3.44 -19.70 -15.37
N PHE A 290 4.06 -20.88 -15.54
CA PHE A 290 5.50 -20.95 -15.75
C PHE A 290 5.90 -20.40 -17.11
N ALA A 291 5.10 -20.57 -18.16
CA ALA A 291 5.35 -19.92 -19.45
C ALA A 291 5.35 -18.38 -19.33
N VAL A 292 4.37 -17.79 -18.63
CA VAL A 292 4.33 -16.34 -18.39
C VAL A 292 5.55 -15.85 -17.62
N LEU A 293 5.99 -16.59 -16.60
CA LEU A 293 7.19 -16.25 -15.84
C LEU A 293 8.46 -16.37 -16.71
N ASP A 294 8.59 -17.45 -17.46
CA ASP A 294 9.73 -17.68 -18.34
C ASP A 294 9.81 -16.62 -19.46
N ASP A 295 8.68 -16.30 -20.10
CA ASP A 295 8.60 -15.25 -21.13
C ASP A 295 8.92 -13.87 -20.53
N SER A 296 8.48 -13.60 -19.30
CA SER A 296 8.74 -12.31 -18.63
C SER A 296 10.22 -12.05 -18.38
N ILE A 297 11.01 -13.09 -18.10
CA ILE A 297 12.45 -12.98 -17.91
C ILE A 297 13.13 -12.71 -19.27
N ASP A 298 12.71 -13.40 -20.34
CA ASP A 298 13.28 -13.20 -21.68
C ASP A 298 12.94 -11.83 -22.28
N GLN A 299 11.81 -11.25 -21.84
CA GLN A 299 11.35 -9.91 -22.22
C GLN A 299 11.87 -8.79 -21.31
N GLU A 300 12.70 -9.10 -20.29
CA GLU A 300 13.20 -8.15 -19.29
C GLU A 300 12.08 -7.43 -18.50
N LEU A 301 10.91 -8.09 -18.37
CA LEU A 301 9.78 -7.62 -17.56
C LEU A 301 9.81 -8.15 -16.12
N HIS A 302 10.50 -9.28 -15.90
CA HIS A 302 10.73 -9.89 -14.60
C HIS A 302 11.74 -9.07 -13.78
N ASN A 303 11.49 -8.90 -12.48
CA ASN A 303 12.47 -8.27 -11.59
C ASN A 303 13.41 -9.33 -10.96
N GLU A 304 14.65 -8.97 -10.69
CA GLU A 304 15.66 -9.91 -10.15
C GLU A 304 15.48 -10.25 -8.66
N CYS A 305 14.29 -10.01 -8.09
CA CYS A 305 13.95 -10.34 -6.71
C CYS A 305 13.10 -11.62 -6.64
N ILE A 306 12.56 -11.92 -5.46
CA ILE A 306 11.76 -13.13 -5.23
C ILE A 306 10.53 -13.19 -6.15
N THR A 307 10.04 -14.40 -6.37
CA THR A 307 8.76 -14.64 -7.05
C THR A 307 7.77 -15.31 -6.09
N ALA A 308 6.54 -14.84 -6.06
CA ALA A 308 5.43 -15.41 -5.32
C ALA A 308 4.31 -15.80 -6.28
N VAL A 309 3.99 -17.09 -6.35
CA VAL A 309 2.87 -17.64 -7.11
C VAL A 309 1.73 -17.89 -6.12
N LEU A 310 0.60 -17.20 -6.30
CA LEU A 310 -0.57 -17.29 -5.44
C LEU A 310 -1.67 -18.01 -6.19
N PHE A 311 -1.94 -19.26 -5.81
CA PHE A 311 -2.93 -20.14 -6.42
C PHE A 311 -4.21 -20.18 -5.58
N LEU A 312 -5.31 -19.63 -6.10
CA LEU A 312 -6.60 -19.55 -5.42
C LEU A 312 -7.58 -20.50 -6.12
N THR A 313 -8.13 -21.46 -5.38
CA THR A 313 -9.05 -22.48 -5.91
C THR A 313 -10.06 -22.91 -4.84
N ASP A 314 -11.17 -23.55 -5.24
CA ASP A 314 -12.02 -24.28 -4.32
C ASP A 314 -11.57 -25.74 -4.09
N GLY A 315 -10.43 -26.14 -4.64
CA GLY A 315 -9.78 -27.44 -4.41
C GLY A 315 -10.26 -28.57 -5.33
N VAL A 316 -11.13 -28.26 -6.31
CA VAL A 316 -11.54 -29.23 -7.32
C VAL A 316 -10.46 -29.38 -8.40
N VAL A 317 -10.10 -30.63 -8.74
CA VAL A 317 -9.20 -30.93 -9.85
C VAL A 317 -9.95 -31.83 -10.83
N SER A 318 -10.08 -31.39 -12.08
CA SER A 318 -10.67 -32.23 -13.13
C SER A 318 -9.60 -33.19 -13.68
N PRO A 319 -9.88 -34.50 -13.75
CA PRO A 319 -8.94 -35.44 -14.37
C PRO A 319 -8.77 -35.13 -15.86
N VAL A 320 -7.54 -35.31 -16.36
CA VAL A 320 -7.26 -35.27 -17.79
C VAL A 320 -7.90 -36.50 -18.46
N MET A 321 -8.29 -36.37 -19.73
CA MET A 321 -8.91 -37.46 -20.51
C MET A 321 -8.08 -38.75 -20.43
N ASN A 322 -8.73 -39.86 -20.05
CA ASN A 322 -8.14 -41.19 -19.83
C ASN A 322 -7.20 -41.32 -18.62
N GLU A 323 -7.28 -40.39 -17.66
CA GLU A 323 -6.50 -40.44 -16.42
C GLU A 323 -7.43 -40.42 -15.21
N THR A 324 -6.97 -41.03 -14.12
CA THR A 324 -7.60 -40.90 -12.82
C THR A 324 -7.27 -39.54 -12.21
N LYS A 325 -8.11 -39.08 -11.26
CA LYS A 325 -7.83 -37.86 -10.48
C LYS A 325 -6.43 -37.89 -9.84
N SER A 326 -6.05 -39.03 -9.25
CA SER A 326 -4.74 -39.21 -8.59
C SER A 326 -3.56 -39.08 -9.55
N GLU A 327 -3.67 -39.63 -10.76
CA GLU A 327 -2.63 -39.51 -11.80
C GLU A 327 -2.49 -38.05 -12.26
N THR A 328 -3.62 -37.35 -12.45
CA THR A 328 -3.62 -35.93 -12.82
C THR A 328 -3.00 -35.07 -11.72
N GLU A 329 -3.38 -35.29 -10.45
CA GLU A 329 -2.78 -34.60 -9.31
C GLU A 329 -1.26 -34.81 -9.25
N THR A 330 -0.80 -36.04 -9.45
CA THR A 330 0.65 -36.36 -9.44
C THR A 330 1.39 -35.59 -10.52
N LYS A 331 0.84 -35.52 -11.74
CA LYS A 331 1.44 -34.72 -12.82
C LYS A 331 1.51 -33.23 -12.49
N ILE A 332 0.49 -32.69 -11.82
CA ILE A 332 0.51 -31.29 -11.39
C ILE A 332 1.62 -31.06 -10.35
N LEU A 333 1.78 -31.97 -9.38
CA LEU A 333 2.86 -31.87 -8.38
C LEU A 333 4.24 -31.89 -9.04
N ASP A 334 4.46 -32.82 -9.98
CA ASP A 334 5.71 -32.94 -10.71
C ASP A 334 6.00 -31.68 -11.55
N LEU A 335 4.98 -31.18 -12.27
CA LEU A 335 5.08 -29.96 -13.07
C LEU A 335 5.45 -28.75 -12.21
N VAL A 336 4.77 -28.56 -11.09
CA VAL A 336 4.96 -27.38 -10.22
C VAL A 336 6.32 -27.43 -9.53
N THR A 337 6.72 -28.60 -9.04
CA THR A 337 8.04 -28.77 -8.40
C THR A 337 9.17 -28.53 -9.41
N ALA A 338 9.04 -29.06 -10.63
CA ALA A 338 10.02 -28.83 -11.68
C ALA A 338 10.06 -27.36 -12.15
N GLY A 339 8.89 -26.74 -12.34
CA GLY A 339 8.76 -25.34 -12.75
C GLY A 339 9.40 -24.38 -11.75
N ILE A 340 9.14 -24.57 -10.45
CA ILE A 340 9.77 -23.81 -9.37
C ILE A 340 11.29 -24.01 -9.38
N SER A 341 11.77 -25.25 -9.40
CA SER A 341 13.22 -25.52 -9.38
C SER A 341 13.94 -24.92 -10.59
N ASN A 342 13.33 -24.97 -11.78
CA ASN A 342 13.88 -24.37 -12.98
C ASN A 342 13.94 -22.84 -12.89
N LEU A 343 12.88 -22.20 -12.38
CA LEU A 343 12.86 -20.76 -12.17
C LEU A 343 13.91 -20.33 -11.15
N GLU A 344 14.00 -20.98 -9.99
CA GLU A 344 15.02 -20.68 -8.97
C GLU A 344 16.44 -20.86 -9.52
N ALA A 345 16.67 -21.90 -10.32
CA ALA A 345 17.95 -22.12 -10.96
C ALA A 345 18.32 -21.02 -11.97
N ARG A 346 17.31 -20.42 -12.62
CA ARG A 346 17.47 -19.40 -13.65
C ARG A 346 17.60 -17.99 -13.07
N THR A 347 16.74 -17.62 -12.12
CA THR A 347 16.72 -16.29 -11.48
C THR A 347 17.72 -16.16 -10.33
N LYS A 348 18.18 -17.28 -9.77
CA LYS A 348 18.97 -17.35 -8.52
C LYS A 348 18.24 -16.76 -7.31
N GLN A 349 16.91 -16.69 -7.39
CA GLN A 349 16.05 -16.18 -6.33
C GLN A 349 15.03 -17.24 -5.90
N PRO A 350 14.64 -17.28 -4.62
CA PRO A 350 13.55 -18.14 -4.15
C PRO A 350 12.23 -17.90 -4.89
N VAL A 351 11.51 -18.99 -5.15
CA VAL A 351 10.14 -18.95 -5.66
C VAL A 351 9.20 -19.54 -4.61
N PHE A 352 8.30 -18.72 -4.11
CA PHE A 352 7.30 -19.10 -3.12
C PHE A 352 6.00 -19.49 -3.79
N LEU A 353 5.42 -20.62 -3.37
CA LEU A 353 4.09 -21.04 -3.78
C LEU A 353 3.12 -20.88 -2.60
N PHE A 354 2.11 -20.05 -2.76
CA PHE A 354 1.02 -19.91 -1.82
C PHE A 354 -0.24 -20.52 -2.42
N THR A 355 -0.79 -21.55 -1.80
CA THR A 355 -2.06 -22.15 -2.20
C THR A 355 -3.15 -21.75 -1.22
N PHE A 356 -4.28 -21.30 -1.75
CA PHE A 356 -5.45 -20.89 -1.00
C PHE A 356 -6.65 -21.70 -1.42
N SER A 357 -7.28 -22.36 -0.45
CA SER A 357 -8.53 -23.06 -0.67
C SER A 357 -9.70 -22.22 -0.15
N VAL A 358 -10.60 -21.81 -1.05
CA VAL A 358 -11.78 -20.97 -0.76
C VAL A 358 -12.98 -21.85 -0.45
N SER A 359 -13.06 -22.35 0.78
CA SER A 359 -14.14 -23.23 1.23
C SER A 359 -14.09 -23.44 2.74
N ASP A 360 -15.25 -23.67 3.35
CA ASP A 360 -15.41 -24.18 4.72
C ASP A 360 -15.37 -25.71 4.81
N ASN A 361 -15.61 -26.39 3.69
CA ASN A 361 -15.56 -27.84 3.59
C ASN A 361 -14.12 -28.39 3.66
N ASN A 362 -13.83 -29.21 4.67
CA ASN A 362 -12.52 -29.82 4.86
C ASN A 362 -12.08 -30.77 3.72
N SER A 363 -13.00 -31.34 2.95
CA SER A 363 -12.66 -32.32 1.91
C SER A 363 -11.93 -31.73 0.69
N VAL A 364 -11.94 -30.40 0.53
CA VAL A 364 -11.31 -29.74 -0.62
C VAL A 364 -9.92 -29.18 -0.32
N HIS A 365 -9.47 -29.28 0.92
CA HIS A 365 -8.19 -28.73 1.37
C HIS A 365 -6.98 -29.64 1.09
N GLU A 366 -7.23 -30.94 0.91
CA GLU A 366 -6.17 -31.97 0.80
C GLU A 366 -5.21 -31.71 -0.37
N PHE A 367 -5.75 -31.46 -1.57
CA PHE A 367 -4.91 -31.25 -2.74
C PHE A 367 -4.12 -29.92 -2.70
N PRO A 368 -4.73 -28.75 -2.44
CA PRO A 368 -3.97 -27.50 -2.33
C PRO A 368 -2.88 -27.54 -1.25
N LYS A 369 -3.14 -28.20 -0.11
CA LYS A 369 -2.14 -28.43 0.94
C LYS A 369 -0.99 -29.31 0.42
N ARG A 370 -1.31 -30.47 -0.16
CA ARG A 370 -0.30 -31.40 -0.71
C ARG A 370 0.54 -30.74 -1.81
N LEU A 371 -0.09 -29.89 -2.63
CA LEU A 371 0.59 -29.09 -3.64
C LEU A 371 1.60 -28.13 -3.03
N ALA A 372 1.20 -27.31 -2.06
CA ALA A 372 2.13 -26.44 -1.34
C ALA A 372 3.29 -27.25 -0.75
N CYS A 373 3.02 -28.30 0.03
CA CYS A 373 4.07 -29.08 0.69
C CYS A 373 5.00 -29.82 -0.29
N SER A 374 4.55 -30.16 -1.51
CA SER A 374 5.39 -30.81 -2.52
C SER A 374 6.54 -29.94 -3.02
N THR A 375 6.39 -28.61 -2.93
CA THR A 375 7.41 -27.63 -3.36
C THR A 375 8.50 -27.38 -2.31
N GLY A 376 8.57 -28.25 -1.29
CA GLY A 376 9.57 -28.21 -0.24
C GLY A 376 9.37 -27.05 0.73
N GLU A 377 10.44 -26.32 1.01
CA GLU A 377 10.43 -25.29 2.06
C GLU A 377 9.67 -24.02 1.66
N ASN A 378 9.50 -23.74 0.36
CA ASN A 378 8.93 -22.49 -0.15
C ASN A 378 7.41 -22.54 -0.42
N GLY A 379 6.74 -23.65 -0.09
CA GLY A 379 5.29 -23.81 -0.27
C GLY A 379 4.46 -23.54 1.00
N PHE A 380 3.38 -22.79 0.87
CA PHE A 380 2.49 -22.42 1.98
C PHE A 380 1.04 -22.64 1.59
N TRP A 381 0.26 -23.21 2.50
CA TRP A 381 -1.17 -23.39 2.29
C TRP A 381 -1.96 -22.68 3.39
N SER A 382 -3.06 -22.03 2.98
CA SER A 382 -4.03 -21.43 3.90
C SER A 382 -5.46 -21.63 3.40
N LYS A 383 -6.43 -21.60 4.29
CA LYS A 383 -7.85 -21.64 3.94
C LYS A 383 -8.51 -20.26 4.09
N ILE A 384 -9.36 -19.95 3.13
CA ILE A 384 -10.19 -18.74 3.09
C ILE A 384 -11.64 -19.19 3.35
N VAL A 385 -12.18 -18.75 4.49
CA VAL A 385 -13.48 -19.17 5.02
C VAL A 385 -14.53 -18.06 5.05
N ASP A 386 -14.11 -16.80 4.91
CA ASP A 386 -14.97 -15.61 5.04
C ASP A 386 -14.33 -14.42 4.30
N ALA A 387 -15.11 -13.48 3.78
CA ALA A 387 -14.66 -12.23 3.15
C ALA A 387 -13.83 -11.39 4.11
N ASP A 388 -14.30 -11.21 5.35
CA ASP A 388 -13.60 -10.36 6.32
C ASP A 388 -12.28 -10.99 6.79
N LYS A 389 -12.20 -12.34 6.79
CA LYS A 389 -10.97 -13.09 7.10
C LYS A 389 -10.16 -13.45 5.86
N SER A 390 -10.68 -13.21 4.67
CA SER A 390 -10.00 -13.49 3.40
C SER A 390 -8.76 -12.61 3.30
N PHE A 391 -8.89 -11.34 3.65
CA PHE A 391 -7.77 -10.40 3.63
C PHE A 391 -6.71 -10.77 4.68
N ASP A 392 -7.10 -11.20 5.89
CA ASP A 392 -6.16 -11.70 6.89
C ASP A 392 -5.42 -12.98 6.44
N SER A 393 -6.14 -13.87 5.74
CA SER A 393 -5.58 -15.10 5.17
C SER A 393 -4.68 -14.81 3.97
N LEU A 394 -4.94 -13.77 3.17
CA LEU A 394 -4.15 -13.43 1.97
C LEU A 394 -2.99 -12.51 2.28
N THR A 395 -3.13 -11.57 3.23
CA THR A 395 -2.00 -10.83 3.80
C THR A 395 -1.03 -11.71 4.56
N SER A 396 -1.39 -12.97 4.80
CA SER A 396 -0.45 -13.94 5.33
C SER A 396 0.84 -13.94 4.50
N TYR A 397 0.81 -13.95 3.16
CA TYR A 397 2.06 -14.06 2.41
C TYR A 397 3.01 -12.88 2.71
N TYR A 398 2.47 -11.67 2.88
CA TYR A 398 3.24 -10.50 3.33
C TYR A 398 3.82 -10.69 4.72
N ARG A 399 3.09 -11.32 5.65
CA ARG A 399 3.61 -11.66 6.98
C ARG A 399 4.79 -12.63 6.90
N LEU A 400 4.78 -13.60 5.99
CA LEU A 400 5.95 -14.49 5.78
C LEU A 400 7.15 -13.68 5.30
N LEU A 401 6.93 -12.84 4.29
CA LEU A 401 8.00 -12.01 3.74
C LEU A 401 8.54 -11.07 4.83
N ALA A 402 7.67 -10.47 5.65
CA ALA A 402 8.06 -9.65 6.78
C ALA A 402 8.92 -10.41 7.80
N ILE A 403 8.61 -11.67 8.11
CA ILE A 403 9.43 -12.48 9.02
C ILE A 403 10.80 -12.79 8.39
N ALA A 404 10.84 -13.12 7.10
CA ALA A 404 12.11 -13.39 6.40
C ALA A 404 13.03 -12.15 6.33
N MET A 405 12.44 -10.97 6.39
CA MET A 405 13.14 -9.70 6.46
C MET A 405 13.84 -9.44 7.80
N SER A 406 13.60 -10.25 8.85
CA SER A 406 14.25 -10.12 10.17
C SER A 406 15.74 -10.47 10.20
N SER A 407 16.27 -11.03 9.12
CA SER A 407 17.66 -11.48 9.06
C SER A 407 18.66 -10.32 9.24
N VAL A 408 19.84 -10.63 9.80
CA VAL A 408 20.91 -9.65 10.03
C VAL A 408 21.37 -8.98 8.73
N GLU A 409 21.24 -9.66 7.60
CA GLU A 409 21.60 -9.13 6.27
C GLU A 409 20.68 -7.98 5.84
N ASN A 410 19.43 -7.99 6.32
CA ASN A 410 18.43 -6.97 6.02
C ASN A 410 18.38 -5.84 7.08
N ARG A 411 19.27 -5.83 8.08
CA ARG A 411 19.26 -4.83 9.19
C ARG A 411 19.31 -3.36 8.77
N ASN A 412 19.84 -3.10 7.57
CA ASN A 412 19.94 -1.77 6.95
C ASN A 412 19.11 -1.72 5.66
N PHE A 413 18.04 -2.51 5.59
CA PHE A 413 17.10 -2.44 4.48
C PHE A 413 16.22 -1.20 4.63
N THR A 414 16.12 -0.45 3.54
CA THR A 414 15.21 0.68 3.39
C THR A 414 14.46 0.47 2.09
N ALA A 415 13.17 0.83 2.10
CA ALA A 415 12.32 0.78 0.92
C ALA A 415 11.88 2.19 0.55
N TRP A 416 11.96 2.51 -0.73
CA TRP A 416 11.36 3.70 -1.30
C TRP A 416 10.09 3.29 -2.05
N VAL A 417 9.08 4.14 -2.04
CA VAL A 417 7.87 3.93 -2.86
C VAL A 417 7.71 5.03 -3.90
N GLU A 418 6.94 4.75 -4.95
CA GLU A 418 6.56 5.77 -5.91
C GLU A 418 5.97 7.00 -5.21
N PRO A 419 6.19 8.20 -5.76
CA PRO A 419 5.51 9.38 -5.26
C PRO A 419 3.99 9.22 -5.28
N TYR A 420 3.35 9.61 -4.18
CA TYR A 420 1.91 9.61 -4.00
C TYR A 420 1.48 10.90 -3.30
N ASN A 421 0.21 11.25 -3.43
CA ASN A 421 -0.32 12.37 -2.68
C ASN A 421 -0.48 11.95 -1.23
N TYR A 422 0.21 12.63 -0.31
CA TYR A 422 0.02 12.38 1.10
C TYR A 422 -1.45 12.60 1.48
N ALA A 423 -2.00 11.63 2.19
CA ALA A 423 -3.44 11.51 2.47
C ALA A 423 -4.06 12.76 3.12
N PHE A 424 -3.24 13.66 3.68
CA PHE A 424 -3.71 14.77 4.50
C PHE A 424 -3.31 16.16 3.99
N SER A 425 -2.31 16.27 3.12
CA SER A 425 -1.93 17.57 2.53
C SER A 425 -2.23 17.63 1.03
N ASN A 426 -2.54 16.48 0.40
CA ASN A 426 -2.64 16.35 -1.04
C ASN A 426 -1.38 16.85 -1.78
N ILE A 427 -0.23 16.76 -1.09
CA ILE A 427 1.07 17.12 -1.63
C ILE A 427 1.72 15.86 -2.16
N LEU A 428 2.23 15.95 -3.38
CA LEU A 428 2.99 14.87 -3.99
C LEU A 428 4.34 14.73 -3.28
N GLY A 429 4.59 13.54 -2.76
CA GLY A 429 5.84 13.19 -2.10
C GLY A 429 6.05 11.69 -2.10
N THR A 430 7.17 11.23 -1.55
CA THR A 430 7.50 9.81 -1.40
C THR A 430 7.89 9.53 0.05
N THR A 431 7.98 8.26 0.41
CA THR A 431 8.36 7.82 1.74
C THR A 431 9.52 6.85 1.63
N VAL A 432 10.52 7.05 2.48
CA VAL A 432 11.48 6.00 2.80
C VAL A 432 11.04 5.30 4.08
N SER A 433 11.06 3.97 4.07
CA SER A 433 10.61 3.16 5.18
C SER A 433 11.62 2.09 5.57
N ALA A 434 11.60 1.67 6.83
CA ALA A 434 12.44 0.58 7.34
C ALA A 434 11.63 -0.34 8.27
N PRO A 435 11.76 -1.67 8.13
CA PRO A 435 11.09 -2.62 9.01
C PRO A 435 11.74 -2.65 10.40
N VAL A 436 10.92 -2.93 11.41
CA VAL A 436 11.33 -3.02 12.81
C VAL A 436 11.04 -4.41 13.34
N TYR A 437 12.03 -5.02 13.99
CA TYR A 437 11.94 -6.36 14.57
C TYR A 437 12.31 -6.33 16.05
N ASP A 438 11.74 -7.25 16.82
CA ASP A 438 12.22 -7.52 18.17
C ASP A 438 13.49 -8.38 18.15
N GLN A 439 14.06 -8.64 19.32
CA GLN A 439 15.27 -9.45 19.47
C GLN A 439 15.08 -10.91 19.00
N SER A 440 13.85 -11.39 18.94
CA SER A 440 13.47 -12.74 18.50
C SER A 440 13.22 -12.82 17.00
N GLY A 441 13.27 -11.69 16.28
CA GLY A 441 12.99 -11.61 14.84
C GLY A 441 11.51 -11.47 14.49
N VAL A 442 10.63 -11.21 15.47
CA VAL A 442 9.21 -10.94 15.22
C VAL A 442 9.05 -9.51 14.72
N ALA A 443 8.30 -9.34 13.64
CA ALA A 443 8.02 -8.03 13.09
C ALA A 443 7.20 -7.18 14.08
N ILE A 444 7.72 -6.01 14.45
CA ILE A 444 7.04 -5.04 15.32
C ILE A 444 6.15 -4.10 14.49
N GLY A 445 6.68 -3.66 13.36
CA GLY A 445 6.04 -2.70 12.46
C GLY A 445 7.05 -2.13 11.48
N VAL A 446 6.75 -0.97 10.91
CA VAL A 446 7.63 -0.23 10.00
C VAL A 446 7.60 1.23 10.40
N VAL A 447 8.75 1.87 10.27
CA VAL A 447 8.90 3.31 10.44
C VAL A 447 9.02 3.97 9.07
N GLY A 448 8.54 5.21 8.95
CA GLY A 448 8.59 5.96 7.71
C GLY A 448 9.01 7.41 7.94
N VAL A 449 9.71 7.96 6.94
CA VAL A 449 10.05 9.38 6.85
C VAL A 449 9.64 9.87 5.47
N ASP A 450 8.81 10.90 5.45
CA ASP A 450 8.30 11.51 4.22
C ASP A 450 9.32 12.45 3.58
N THR A 451 9.21 12.70 2.28
CA THR A 451 9.85 13.83 1.61
C THR A 451 9.02 14.27 0.41
N THR A 452 8.77 15.58 0.31
CA THR A 452 7.99 16.12 -0.79
C THR A 452 8.77 16.05 -2.10
N ASN A 453 8.07 15.91 -3.23
CA ASN A 453 8.73 16.00 -4.53
C ASN A 453 9.41 17.36 -4.73
N ALA A 454 8.86 18.42 -4.13
CA ALA A 454 9.48 19.74 -4.13
C ALA A 454 10.87 19.75 -3.48
N ALA A 455 11.09 18.98 -2.41
CA ALA A 455 12.41 18.84 -1.81
C ALA A 455 13.39 18.17 -2.79
N LEU A 456 12.94 17.09 -3.42
CA LEU A 456 13.74 16.32 -4.39
C LEU A 456 14.10 17.15 -5.63
N ASP A 457 13.13 17.89 -6.17
CA ASP A 457 13.32 18.76 -7.32
C ASP A 457 14.26 19.92 -7.00
N THR A 458 14.13 20.51 -5.80
CA THR A 458 14.98 21.61 -5.33
C THR A 458 16.44 21.19 -5.24
N VAL A 459 16.74 20.03 -4.64
CA VAL A 459 18.13 19.55 -4.54
C VAL A 459 18.70 19.09 -5.88
N LEU A 460 17.85 18.64 -6.81
CA LEU A 460 18.25 18.31 -8.18
C LEU A 460 18.40 19.54 -9.08
N GLY A 461 17.96 20.73 -8.63
CA GLY A 461 17.98 21.95 -9.44
C GLY A 461 17.05 21.88 -10.65
N VAL A 462 15.96 21.10 -10.58
CA VAL A 462 14.97 20.94 -11.65
C VAL A 462 13.66 21.65 -11.31
N PRO A 463 12.79 21.94 -12.29
CA PRO A 463 11.47 22.51 -12.02
C PRO A 463 10.64 21.62 -11.09
N ASN A 464 9.80 22.24 -10.28
CA ASN A 464 8.92 21.54 -9.35
C ASN A 464 7.89 20.67 -10.09
N GLY A 465 7.69 19.43 -9.67
CA GLY A 465 6.92 18.40 -10.38
C GLY A 465 7.68 17.71 -11.52
N SER A 466 9.02 17.75 -11.52
CA SER A 466 9.82 17.14 -12.58
C SER A 466 9.74 15.61 -12.57
N GLN A 467 9.63 15.00 -13.75
CA GLN A 467 9.73 13.54 -13.90
C GLN A 467 11.12 13.00 -13.56
N GLU A 468 12.16 13.85 -13.56
CA GLU A 468 13.54 13.45 -13.27
C GLU A 468 13.73 12.96 -11.82
N SER A 469 13.11 13.63 -10.84
CA SER A 469 13.17 13.21 -9.43
C SER A 469 12.34 11.95 -9.22
N ILE A 470 11.15 11.91 -9.82
CA ILE A 470 10.24 10.75 -9.74
C ILE A 470 10.92 9.50 -10.29
N GLN A 471 11.54 9.58 -11.47
CA GLN A 471 12.24 8.44 -12.08
C GLN A 471 13.41 7.94 -11.22
N ARG A 472 14.12 8.83 -10.53
CA ARG A 472 15.20 8.44 -9.59
C ARG A 472 14.64 7.67 -8.40
N ILE A 473 13.54 8.13 -7.81
CA ILE A 473 12.86 7.44 -6.70
C ILE A 473 12.28 6.10 -7.15
N VAL A 474 11.61 6.07 -8.30
CA VAL A 474 11.06 4.83 -8.87
C VAL A 474 12.18 3.83 -9.13
N ARG A 475 13.32 4.23 -9.72
CA ARG A 475 14.47 3.33 -9.88
C ARG A 475 15.00 2.80 -8.55
N ARG A 476 15.00 3.63 -7.50
CA ARG A 476 15.42 3.23 -6.15
C ARG A 476 14.45 2.25 -5.50
N SER A 477 13.15 2.34 -5.79
CA SER A 477 12.15 1.45 -5.19
C SER A 477 12.35 -0.03 -5.51
N PHE A 478 13.02 -0.36 -6.62
CA PHE A 478 13.31 -1.73 -7.03
C PHE A 478 14.81 -2.06 -7.18
N ALA A 479 15.71 -1.18 -6.75
CA ALA A 479 17.15 -1.37 -6.92
C ALA A 479 17.77 -2.39 -5.96
N LYS A 480 17.09 -2.73 -4.86
CA LYS A 480 17.62 -3.59 -3.78
C LYS A 480 16.65 -4.72 -3.47
N CYS A 481 17.04 -5.95 -3.82
CA CYS A 481 16.32 -7.13 -3.39
C CYS A 481 16.73 -7.51 -1.96
N PRO A 482 15.77 -7.84 -1.08
CA PRO A 482 16.10 -8.39 0.22
C PRO A 482 16.58 -9.85 0.15
N ASN A 483 17.27 -10.29 1.20
CA ASN A 483 17.60 -11.71 1.36
C ASN A 483 16.52 -12.43 2.17
N PHE A 484 15.99 -13.53 1.63
CA PHE A 484 14.99 -14.37 2.26
C PHE A 484 15.61 -15.70 2.69
N ASN A 485 16.07 -15.77 3.94
CA ASN A 485 16.63 -16.99 4.51
C ASN A 485 15.89 -17.35 5.81
N LEU A 486 14.93 -18.26 5.69
CA LEU A 486 14.16 -18.79 6.82
C LEU A 486 14.55 -20.23 7.11
N THR A 487 14.72 -20.57 8.38
CA THR A 487 14.91 -21.96 8.81
C THR A 487 13.62 -22.77 8.62
N LEU A 488 13.76 -24.10 8.57
CA LEU A 488 12.63 -25.02 8.47
C LEU A 488 11.54 -24.72 9.52
N CYS A 489 11.91 -24.60 10.79
CA CYS A 489 10.93 -24.41 11.86
C CYS A 489 10.39 -22.98 11.94
N GLN A 490 11.11 -21.96 11.44
CA GLN A 490 10.51 -20.64 11.23
C GLN A 490 9.38 -20.67 10.19
N ARG A 491 9.57 -21.43 9.10
CA ARG A 491 8.54 -21.61 8.06
C ARG A 491 7.35 -22.39 8.59
N GLU A 492 7.58 -23.46 9.34
CA GLU A 492 6.51 -24.25 9.97
C GLU A 492 5.76 -23.46 11.06
N SER A 493 6.45 -22.64 11.86
CA SER A 493 5.80 -21.69 12.78
C SER A 493 4.87 -20.74 12.05
N TYR A 494 5.31 -20.21 10.91
CA TYR A 494 4.49 -19.35 10.10
C TYR A 494 3.28 -20.08 9.52
N ARG A 495 3.45 -21.28 8.94
CA ARG A 495 2.35 -22.14 8.44
C ARG A 495 1.30 -22.34 9.53
N ARG A 496 1.75 -22.69 10.74
CA ARG A 496 0.92 -22.89 11.93
C ARG A 496 0.18 -21.64 12.40
N SER A 497 0.69 -20.45 12.10
CA SER A 497 0.09 -19.19 12.57
C SER A 497 -1.19 -18.78 11.85
N GLY A 498 -1.50 -19.44 10.72
CA GLY A 498 -2.68 -19.21 9.91
C GLY A 498 -3.96 -19.84 10.48
N SER A 499 -5.07 -19.68 9.76
CA SER A 499 -6.39 -20.18 10.14
C SER A 499 -6.49 -21.71 10.25
N ALA A 500 -5.59 -22.43 9.58
CA ALA A 500 -5.52 -23.89 9.58
C ALA A 500 -4.69 -24.48 10.74
N LYS A 501 -3.97 -23.67 11.52
CA LYS A 501 -3.16 -24.15 12.67
C LYS A 501 -2.24 -25.31 12.26
N ASP A 502 -2.19 -26.37 13.06
CA ASP A 502 -1.33 -27.54 12.83
C ASP A 502 -1.69 -28.29 11.53
N ASP A 503 -2.91 -28.11 10.99
CA ASP A 503 -3.28 -28.66 9.69
C ASP A 503 -2.51 -28.01 8.53
N ALA A 504 -1.87 -26.85 8.73
CA ALA A 504 -1.05 -26.21 7.70
C ALA A 504 0.38 -26.76 7.62
N LEU A 505 0.82 -27.55 8.60
CA LEU A 505 2.19 -28.06 8.66
C LEU A 505 2.49 -29.01 7.50
N CYS A 506 3.70 -28.90 6.94
CA CYS A 506 4.18 -29.77 5.87
C CYS A 506 5.12 -30.86 6.37
N THR A 507 5.71 -30.71 7.55
CA THR A 507 6.52 -31.72 8.21
C THR A 507 6.23 -31.81 9.71
N SER A 508 6.55 -32.96 10.30
CA SER A 508 6.57 -33.19 11.75
C SER A 508 7.97 -33.09 12.35
N SER A 509 8.96 -32.60 11.59
CA SER A 509 10.36 -32.48 12.04
C SER A 509 10.60 -31.43 13.12
N CYS A 510 9.66 -30.51 13.35
CA CYS A 510 9.75 -29.49 14.39
C CYS A 510 8.98 -29.94 15.63
N THR A 511 9.64 -29.91 16.78
CA THR A 511 9.04 -30.16 18.09
C THR A 511 8.43 -28.88 18.67
N ALA A 512 7.72 -29.00 19.80
CA ALA A 512 7.10 -27.85 20.46
C ALA A 512 8.10 -26.72 20.77
N ASP A 513 9.34 -27.08 21.12
CA ASP A 513 10.41 -26.13 21.48
C ASP A 513 11.11 -25.53 20.25
N ASP A 514 10.93 -26.12 19.06
CA ASP A 514 11.53 -25.62 17.82
C ASP A 514 10.69 -24.53 17.15
N PHE A 515 9.41 -24.42 17.52
CA PHE A 515 8.53 -23.38 16.98
C PHE A 515 8.90 -22.01 17.55
N VAL A 516 9.23 -21.08 16.65
CA VAL A 516 9.42 -19.67 16.98
C VAL A 516 8.08 -18.94 17.07
N VAL A 517 8.07 -17.88 17.89
CA VAL A 517 7.01 -16.87 17.89
C VAL A 517 7.06 -16.12 16.56
N VAL A 518 5.90 -15.93 15.92
CA VAL A 518 5.77 -15.23 14.62
C VAL A 518 4.78 -14.08 14.65
N LYS A 519 4.14 -13.86 15.80
CA LYS A 519 3.18 -12.79 16.06
C LYS A 519 3.49 -12.18 17.42
N GLN A 520 3.18 -10.90 17.57
CA GLN A 520 3.36 -10.22 18.86
C GLN A 520 2.47 -10.86 19.91
N GLU A 521 3.05 -11.16 21.07
CA GLU A 521 2.31 -11.60 22.25
C GLU A 521 2.06 -10.43 23.20
N PRO A 522 0.85 -10.35 23.78
CA PRO A 522 0.50 -9.29 24.71
C PRO A 522 1.29 -9.45 26.01
N CYS A 523 1.61 -8.33 26.66
CA CYS A 523 2.23 -8.36 27.99
C CYS A 523 1.34 -9.13 29.00
N GLU A 524 1.93 -10.03 29.80
CA GLU A 524 1.19 -10.93 30.71
C GLU A 524 0.44 -10.19 31.84
N ARG A 525 0.88 -8.97 32.20
CA ARG A 525 0.28 -8.20 33.31
C ARG A 525 -0.94 -7.40 32.85
N THR A 526 -2.12 -7.99 32.98
CA THR A 526 -3.40 -7.36 32.60
C THR A 526 -3.85 -6.23 33.54
N THR A 527 -3.44 -6.25 34.82
CA THR A 527 -3.88 -5.25 35.81
C THR A 527 -3.18 -3.88 35.70
N ALA A 528 -2.16 -3.76 34.85
CA ALA A 528 -1.43 -2.50 34.65
C ALA A 528 -1.93 -1.69 33.44
N ARG A 529 -2.70 -2.29 32.51
CA ARG A 529 -3.07 -1.59 31.27
C ARG A 529 -4.06 -0.46 31.55
N PRO A 530 -3.81 0.75 31.04
CA PRO A 530 -4.78 1.83 31.14
C PRO A 530 -6.03 1.52 30.31
N SER A 531 -7.20 1.78 30.87
CA SER A 531 -8.48 1.72 30.15
C SER A 531 -8.73 2.95 29.28
N GLU A 532 -8.01 4.05 29.55
CA GLU A 532 -8.13 5.33 28.85
C GLU A 532 -6.74 5.76 28.36
N LEU A 533 -6.54 5.73 27.04
CA LEU A 533 -5.24 6.05 26.43
C LEU A 533 -5.10 7.53 26.11
N PHE A 534 -6.20 8.17 25.75
CA PHE A 534 -6.21 9.49 25.15
C PHE A 534 -6.49 10.58 26.15
N VAL A 535 -5.88 11.74 25.93
CA VAL A 535 -6.33 13.00 26.52
C VAL A 535 -7.71 13.30 25.92
N GLU A 536 -8.77 12.99 26.67
CA GLU A 536 -10.12 13.29 26.24
C GLU A 536 -10.36 14.79 26.22
N ASN A 537 -10.72 15.32 25.05
CA ASN A 537 -11.39 16.61 24.96
C ASN A 537 -12.76 16.39 24.33
N LYS A 538 -13.79 16.20 25.18
CA LYS A 538 -15.17 16.02 24.74
C LYS A 538 -15.69 17.22 23.93
N ASN A 539 -15.08 18.40 24.06
CA ASN A 539 -15.45 19.57 23.27
C ASN A 539 -14.99 19.49 21.81
N LEU A 540 -14.16 18.50 21.45
CA LEU A 540 -13.81 18.20 20.05
C LEU A 540 -14.60 17.02 19.48
N GLN A 541 -15.43 16.37 20.31
CA GLN A 541 -16.36 15.36 19.86
C GLN A 541 -17.42 16.05 18.99
N ASP A 542 -17.64 15.54 17.77
CA ASP A 542 -18.57 16.08 16.77
C ASP A 542 -18.22 17.48 16.20
N VAL A 543 -17.01 17.98 16.44
CA VAL A 543 -16.52 19.23 15.84
C VAL A 543 -16.02 18.99 14.42
N SER A 544 -16.35 19.91 13.50
CA SER A 544 -15.93 19.79 12.11
C SER A 544 -14.40 19.82 11.97
N TYR A 545 -13.87 19.20 10.90
CA TYR A 545 -12.44 19.25 10.63
C TYR A 545 -11.89 20.69 10.57
N ALA A 546 -12.66 21.62 10.00
CA ALA A 546 -12.23 23.00 9.88
C ALA A 546 -12.06 23.68 11.25
N GLU A 547 -13.01 23.48 12.16
CA GLU A 547 -12.98 24.11 13.49
C GLU A 547 -11.87 23.57 14.40
N ARG A 548 -11.51 22.29 14.25
CA ARG A 548 -10.44 21.67 15.03
C ARG A 548 -9.06 21.75 14.37
N GLY A 549 -9.00 21.68 13.05
CA GLY A 549 -7.78 21.53 12.27
C GLY A 549 -7.30 22.79 11.57
N CYS A 550 -8.17 23.78 11.35
CA CYS A 550 -7.78 25.03 10.70
C CYS A 550 -7.55 26.16 11.70
N CYS A 551 -6.81 27.18 11.26
CA CYS A 551 -6.69 28.42 11.98
C CYS A 551 -7.29 29.56 11.18
N ILE A 552 -8.17 30.33 11.83
CA ILE A 552 -8.79 31.51 11.27
C ILE A 552 -7.83 32.68 11.47
N VAL A 553 -7.18 33.11 10.38
CA VAL A 553 -6.32 34.29 10.39
C VAL A 553 -7.21 35.53 10.56
N GLY A 554 -7.17 36.17 11.74
CA GLY A 554 -7.82 37.47 11.97
C GLY A 554 -8.76 37.61 13.18
N GLU A 555 -8.95 36.57 14.01
CA GLU A 555 -9.63 36.72 15.31
C GLU A 555 -8.65 37.27 16.36
N SER A 556 -8.86 38.55 16.73
CA SER A 556 -8.12 39.37 17.69
C SER A 556 -8.00 38.70 19.07
N ASP A 557 -6.82 38.59 19.70
CA ASP A 557 -6.03 39.72 20.21
C ASP A 557 -4.50 39.56 20.07
N ALA A 558 -3.88 40.68 19.64
CA ALA A 558 -2.50 41.12 19.86
C ALA A 558 -1.30 40.18 19.56
N ALA A 559 -0.73 40.40 18.36
CA ALA A 559 0.70 40.51 18.12
C ALA A 559 1.60 39.29 18.43
N SER A 560 1.47 38.21 17.65
CA SER A 560 2.59 37.31 17.30
C SER A 560 2.24 36.49 16.04
N PRO A 561 3.12 36.36 15.03
CA PRO A 561 2.94 35.37 13.98
C PRO A 561 2.93 33.96 14.61
N GLY A 562 1.89 33.16 14.34
CA GLY A 562 1.88 31.73 14.69
C GLY A 562 1.13 31.31 15.96
N GLN A 563 0.36 32.20 16.62
CA GLN A 563 -0.58 31.80 17.67
C GLN A 563 -2.01 31.80 17.12
N CYS A 564 -2.59 30.61 17.03
CA CYS A 564 -3.98 30.39 16.66
C CYS A 564 -4.69 29.79 17.88
N LYS A 565 -5.78 30.40 18.35
CA LYS A 565 -6.66 29.73 19.31
C LYS A 565 -7.46 28.68 18.54
N ALA A 566 -7.28 27.40 18.87
CA ALA A 566 -8.31 26.41 18.57
C ALA A 566 -9.61 26.85 19.27
N VAL A 567 -10.78 26.69 18.63
CA VAL A 567 -12.07 27.25 19.07
C VAL A 567 -12.65 26.57 20.34
N ALA A 568 -11.84 25.90 21.15
CA ALA A 568 -12.30 25.15 22.33
C ALA A 568 -12.23 25.91 23.67
N ASN A 569 -11.92 27.22 23.67
CA ASN A 569 -11.89 28.03 24.90
C ASN A 569 -13.15 28.90 25.02
N ASN A 570 -14.31 28.27 25.28
CA ASN A 570 -15.36 28.94 26.04
C ASN A 570 -15.11 28.64 27.52
N GLU A 571 -14.29 29.46 28.16
CA GLU A 571 -14.27 29.54 29.62
C GLU A 571 -15.66 29.97 30.11
N GLU A 572 -16.21 29.25 31.09
CA GLU A 572 -17.38 29.71 31.85
C GLU A 572 -17.13 31.16 32.34
N PRO A 573 -18.06 32.10 32.16
CA PRO A 573 -17.90 33.39 32.78
C PRO A 573 -18.03 33.24 34.29
N SER A 574 -16.90 33.43 34.98
CA SER A 574 -16.86 33.70 36.41
C SER A 574 -17.72 34.93 36.70
N ASN A 575 -18.95 34.72 37.17
CA ASN A 575 -19.79 35.78 37.69
C ASN A 575 -19.38 36.07 39.14
N ASP A 576 -18.35 36.91 39.29
CA ASP A 576 -18.12 37.65 40.51
C ASP A 576 -18.70 39.06 40.33
N THR A 577 -19.94 39.23 40.75
CA THR A 577 -20.47 40.56 41.07
C THR A 577 -21.26 40.50 42.38
N SER A 578 -20.61 41.00 43.41
CA SER A 578 -21.24 41.53 44.61
C SER A 578 -22.25 42.62 44.26
N ASN A 579 -23.52 42.47 44.67
CA ASN A 579 -24.25 43.52 45.38
C ASN A 579 -25.55 43.01 46.00
N THR A 580 -25.57 43.12 47.33
CA THR A 580 -26.69 43.43 48.23
C THR A 580 -28.07 43.67 47.61
N THR A 581 -29.10 42.92 48.04
CA THR A 581 -30.10 43.32 49.05
C THR A 581 -31.29 42.34 49.05
N GLY A 582 -31.68 41.87 50.24
CA GLY A 582 -33.10 41.86 50.64
C GLY A 582 -33.96 40.61 50.39
N VAL A 583 -34.17 39.85 51.47
CA VAL A 583 -35.50 39.55 52.06
C VAL A 583 -36.45 38.55 51.35
N ASP A 584 -36.69 37.46 52.12
CA ASP A 584 -37.93 36.71 52.37
C ASP A 584 -38.57 35.68 51.41
N THR A 585 -38.66 34.48 51.99
CA THR A 585 -39.84 33.60 52.17
C THR A 585 -40.25 32.56 51.13
N GLY A 586 -40.56 31.35 51.65
CA GLY A 586 -41.51 30.37 51.10
C GLY A 586 -40.85 29.10 50.57
N ASN A 587 -40.83 27.94 51.27
CA ASN A 587 -41.94 26.95 51.35
C ASN A 587 -42.63 26.73 49.98
N THR A 588 -42.89 25.54 49.44
CA THR A 588 -43.13 24.21 50.02
C THR A 588 -43.43 23.23 48.86
N THR A 589 -43.05 21.96 49.05
CA THR A 589 -43.79 20.70 48.76
C THR A 589 -44.26 20.30 47.36
N GLY A 590 -44.05 18.99 47.10
CA GLY A 590 -45.08 18.04 46.61
C GLY A 590 -45.12 17.86 45.09
N ALA A 591 -44.70 16.73 44.52
CA ALA A 591 -45.31 15.39 44.56
C ALA A 591 -46.14 15.11 43.29
N ASP A 592 -45.63 14.13 42.52
CA ASP A 592 -46.32 13.02 41.85
C ASP A 592 -47.43 13.22 40.81
N ILE A 593 -47.58 12.13 40.03
CA ILE A 593 -48.56 11.74 39.00
C ILE A 593 -48.04 12.00 37.58
N GLY A 594 -47.90 11.04 36.65
CA GLY A 594 -48.35 9.65 36.57
C GLY A 594 -48.99 9.40 35.19
N ASN A 595 -48.68 8.24 34.56
CA ASN A 595 -49.38 7.60 33.41
C ASN A 595 -49.30 8.31 32.04
N THR A 596 -49.36 7.68 30.85
CA THR A 596 -49.58 6.29 30.38
C THR A 596 -49.26 6.21 28.88
N ASN A 597 -48.81 5.02 28.44
CA ASN A 597 -49.00 4.33 27.16
C ASN A 597 -49.64 5.03 25.95
N GLY A 598 -49.03 4.83 24.78
CA GLY A 598 -49.66 4.95 23.47
C GLY A 598 -48.78 4.33 22.37
N VAL A 599 -49.11 3.11 21.98
CA VAL A 599 -48.64 2.44 20.75
C VAL A 599 -49.34 3.10 19.57
N ASP A 600 -48.60 3.47 18.52
CA ASP A 600 -49.13 3.51 17.16
C ASP A 600 -48.05 3.10 16.16
N THR A 601 -48.37 2.04 15.42
CA THR A 601 -47.65 1.55 14.25
C THR A 601 -48.08 2.34 13.02
N SER A 602 -47.13 2.90 12.28
CA SER A 602 -47.30 3.14 10.85
C SER A 602 -45.96 2.92 10.14
N ASN A 603 -46.01 2.08 9.12
CA ASN A 603 -44.97 1.94 8.10
C ASN A 603 -44.81 3.27 7.35
N GLU A 604 -43.58 3.67 7.05
CA GLU A 604 -43.18 4.28 5.78
C GLU A 604 -41.64 4.41 5.71
N THR A 605 -41.05 3.56 4.85
CA THR A 605 -39.96 3.81 3.89
C THR A 605 -38.68 4.54 4.32
N GLU A 606 -37.58 3.80 4.13
CA GLU A 606 -36.19 4.24 3.97
C GLU A 606 -36.05 5.50 3.10
N ASP A 607 -35.20 6.43 3.54
CA ASP A 607 -34.63 7.47 2.68
C ASP A 607 -33.18 7.72 3.11
N ASP A 608 -32.29 6.89 2.57
CA ASP A 608 -30.88 7.23 2.36
C ASP A 608 -30.83 8.17 1.14
N THR A 609 -30.21 9.34 1.26
CA THR A 609 -29.41 9.99 0.19
C THR A 609 -28.93 11.37 0.61
N ASP A 610 -27.61 11.54 0.72
CA ASP A 610 -26.96 12.77 0.23
C ASP A 610 -25.48 12.54 -0.09
N GLU A 611 -25.20 11.69 -1.08
CA GLU A 611 -23.91 11.68 -1.80
C GLU A 611 -24.06 11.34 -3.31
N ASP A 612 -25.22 11.61 -3.92
CA ASP A 612 -25.54 11.24 -5.31
C ASP A 612 -25.97 12.40 -6.23
N LYS A 613 -25.61 13.65 -5.91
CA LYS A 613 -26.10 14.85 -6.65
C LYS A 613 -25.12 15.53 -7.61
N GLU A 614 -23.96 14.95 -7.89
CA GLU A 614 -23.04 15.47 -8.94
C GLU A 614 -22.98 14.64 -10.23
N TRP A 615 -23.41 13.37 -10.22
CA TRP A 615 -23.45 12.53 -11.43
C TRP A 615 -24.69 12.77 -12.32
N LEU A 616 -25.81 13.25 -11.77
CA LEU A 616 -27.03 13.55 -12.55
C LEU A 616 -26.91 14.82 -13.41
N LYS A 617 -26.03 15.77 -13.05
CA LYS A 617 -25.81 17.00 -13.84
C LYS A 617 -25.00 16.75 -15.11
N VAL A 618 -24.10 15.77 -15.10
CA VAL A 618 -23.31 15.36 -16.27
C VAL A 618 -24.16 14.56 -17.26
N LEU A 619 -25.09 13.73 -16.77
CA LEU A 619 -25.99 12.95 -17.63
C LEU A 619 -27.01 13.84 -18.38
N ILE A 620 -27.46 14.95 -17.78
CA ILE A 620 -28.34 15.93 -18.44
C ILE A 620 -27.59 16.70 -19.53
N TYR A 621 -26.31 17.02 -19.36
CA TYR A 621 -25.50 17.69 -20.40
C TYR A 621 -25.18 16.77 -21.59
N VAL A 622 -25.02 15.46 -21.36
CA VAL A 622 -24.78 14.48 -22.44
C VAL A 622 -26.08 14.08 -23.16
N LEU A 623 -27.22 14.02 -22.46
CA LEU A 623 -28.51 13.70 -23.08
C LEU A 623 -29.16 14.87 -23.82
N VAL A 624 -28.85 16.12 -23.46
CA VAL A 624 -29.30 17.32 -24.21
C VAL A 624 -28.39 17.59 -25.43
N GLY A 625 -27.14 17.10 -25.42
CA GLY A 625 -26.17 17.28 -26.52
C GLY A 625 -26.34 16.33 -27.72
N VAL A 626 -26.99 15.18 -27.54
CA VAL A 626 -27.18 14.17 -28.62
C VAL A 626 -28.58 14.26 -29.26
N GLY A 627 -29.51 15.02 -28.67
CA GLY A 627 -30.86 15.25 -29.20
C GLY A 627 -30.98 16.31 -30.31
N PHE A 628 -29.92 17.09 -30.60
CA PHE A 628 -29.97 18.21 -31.55
C PHE A 628 -29.36 17.91 -32.94
N SER A 629 -28.84 16.71 -33.17
CA SER A 629 -28.16 16.33 -34.44
C SER A 629 -28.92 15.34 -35.33
N LEU A 630 -30.20 15.04 -35.02
CA LEU A 630 -31.03 14.10 -35.79
C LEU A 630 -32.37 14.67 -36.30
N LEU A 631 -32.53 16.00 -36.35
CA LEU A 631 -33.73 16.67 -36.89
C LEU A 631 -33.43 17.69 -38.01
N ALA A 632 -32.30 17.55 -38.71
CA ALA A 632 -31.91 18.42 -39.84
C ALA A 632 -31.62 17.66 -41.16
N ALA A 633 -32.11 16.43 -41.32
CA ALA A 633 -31.95 15.65 -42.54
C ALA A 633 -33.25 14.93 -42.93
N GLY A 634 -34.28 15.70 -43.28
CA GLY A 634 -35.58 15.11 -43.62
C GLY A 634 -36.63 16.07 -44.15
N LEU A 635 -36.26 17.06 -44.96
CA LEU A 635 -37.19 17.79 -45.85
C LEU A 635 -36.38 18.75 -46.73
N ILE A 636 -36.11 18.32 -47.97
CA ILE A 636 -36.19 19.08 -49.24
C ILE A 636 -35.70 18.09 -50.32
N TRP A 637 -36.64 17.29 -50.80
CA TRP A 637 -36.62 16.80 -52.17
C TRP A 637 -37.57 17.75 -52.90
N VAL A 638 -37.07 18.56 -53.84
CA VAL A 638 -37.82 19.12 -54.99
C VAL A 638 -36.89 20.01 -55.85
N VAL A 639 -36.85 19.66 -57.13
CA VAL A 639 -36.26 20.35 -58.32
C VAL A 639 -34.76 20.21 -58.58
N GLY A 640 -34.42 19.62 -59.75
CA GLY A 640 -33.33 20.17 -60.56
C GLY A 640 -32.45 19.17 -61.32
N ARG A 641 -32.96 18.69 -62.46
CA ARG A 641 -32.18 18.06 -63.56
C ARG A 641 -30.90 18.84 -63.91
N CYS A 642 -29.85 18.12 -64.31
CA CYS A 642 -29.19 18.17 -65.64
C CYS A 642 -27.64 17.99 -65.62
N THR A 643 -27.23 16.90 -66.27
CA THR A 643 -26.14 16.77 -67.27
C THR A 643 -24.66 16.82 -66.89
N LYS A 644 -23.98 15.73 -67.33
CA LYS A 644 -22.68 15.65 -68.06
C LYS A 644 -21.41 15.96 -67.24
N ARG A 645 -20.26 15.28 -67.40
CA ARG A 645 -19.78 14.21 -68.30
C ARG A 645 -18.36 13.81 -67.82
N SER A 646 -18.01 12.53 -68.01
CA SER A 646 -16.67 11.98 -68.35
C SER A 646 -15.45 12.29 -67.47
N PHE A 647 -14.73 11.26 -67.01
CA PHE A 647 -13.67 10.63 -67.80
C PHE A 647 -13.25 9.25 -67.23
N PHE A 648 -12.91 8.34 -68.15
CA PHE A 648 -12.39 6.95 -68.08
C PHE A 648 -11.50 6.62 -66.86
N ASP A 649 -11.60 5.47 -66.17
CA ASP A 649 -11.61 4.04 -66.56
C ASP A 649 -10.21 3.45 -66.92
N SER A 650 -10.01 2.19 -66.49
CA SER A 650 -9.00 1.19 -66.91
C SER A 650 -7.95 0.75 -65.86
N HIS A 651 -8.21 -0.37 -65.16
CA HIS A 651 -7.70 -1.77 -65.37
C HIS A 651 -6.62 -2.17 -64.35
N ARG A 652 -6.87 -3.10 -63.40
CA ARG A 652 -6.96 -4.59 -63.46
C ARG A 652 -5.61 -5.34 -63.64
N SER A 653 -5.29 -6.11 -62.59
CA SER A 653 -5.05 -7.57 -62.60
C SER A 653 -3.62 -8.15 -62.73
N ALA A 654 -3.22 -8.80 -61.63
CA ALA A 654 -2.67 -10.17 -61.51
C ALA A 654 -1.21 -10.48 -61.93
N ARG A 655 -0.45 -11.13 -61.01
CA ARG A 655 -0.33 -12.60 -60.93
C ARG A 655 0.65 -13.08 -59.84
N ASN A 656 0.32 -14.26 -59.28
CA ASN A 656 1.13 -15.22 -58.54
C ASN A 656 2.45 -15.61 -59.24
N THR A 657 3.45 -16.02 -58.44
CA THR A 657 4.15 -17.32 -58.61
C THR A 657 4.96 -17.71 -57.36
N ASP A 658 4.74 -18.95 -56.91
CA ASP A 658 5.58 -19.79 -56.03
C ASP A 658 6.99 -20.06 -56.62
N ILE A 659 7.95 -20.46 -55.77
CA ILE A 659 8.70 -21.76 -55.83
C ILE A 659 9.85 -21.80 -54.78
N ARG A 660 9.68 -22.76 -53.84
CA ARG A 660 10.57 -23.79 -53.25
C ARG A 660 12.07 -23.57 -52.86
N ASP A 661 12.34 -24.09 -51.66
CA ASP A 661 13.42 -24.99 -51.18
C ASP A 661 14.91 -24.67 -51.45
N LEU A 662 15.70 -24.66 -50.37
CA LEU A 662 16.81 -25.61 -50.14
C LEU A 662 17.42 -25.47 -48.73
N SER A 663 17.62 -26.64 -48.10
CA SER A 663 18.27 -26.89 -46.82
C SER A 663 19.80 -26.96 -46.90
N TRP A 664 20.50 -26.78 -45.77
CA TRP A 664 21.46 -27.74 -45.16
C TRP A 664 22.52 -27.07 -44.22
N ASN A 665 22.49 -27.52 -42.96
CA ASN A 665 23.58 -27.85 -42.01
C ASN A 665 24.65 -26.83 -41.50
N ARG A 666 24.57 -26.58 -40.17
CA ARG A 666 25.41 -27.15 -39.09
C ARG A 666 26.92 -26.86 -39.07
N LEU A 667 27.41 -26.15 -38.03
CA LEU A 667 28.66 -26.42 -37.26
C LEU A 667 28.63 -25.68 -35.89
N LYS A 668 28.98 -26.39 -34.79
CA LYS A 668 29.37 -25.95 -33.43
C LYS A 668 30.85 -26.40 -33.20
N PRO A 669 31.51 -26.19 -32.03
CA PRO A 669 31.78 -25.00 -31.21
C PRO A 669 33.31 -24.81 -30.92
N VAL A 670 33.75 -23.70 -30.32
CA VAL A 670 35.10 -23.57 -29.72
C VAL A 670 35.04 -22.78 -28.40
N GLN A 671 35.73 -23.29 -27.37
CA GLN A 671 36.07 -22.72 -26.04
C GLN A 671 37.43 -23.34 -25.62
N PRO A 672 38.18 -22.87 -24.59
CA PRO A 672 38.34 -21.52 -24.03
C PRO A 672 39.85 -21.14 -23.84
N ILE A 673 40.16 -19.88 -23.49
CA ILE A 673 41.42 -19.50 -22.82
C ILE A 673 41.11 -18.60 -21.62
N ASN A 674 41.55 -19.03 -20.45
CA ASN A 674 41.57 -18.26 -19.19
C ASN A 674 42.75 -17.28 -19.17
N THR A 675 42.53 -16.07 -18.64
CA THR A 675 43.44 -15.41 -17.68
C THR A 675 42.71 -14.27 -16.97
N ALA A 676 42.96 -14.17 -15.66
CA ALA A 676 42.26 -13.35 -14.69
C ALA A 676 42.75 -11.89 -14.62
N THR A 677 41.89 -10.95 -14.19
CA THR A 677 41.98 -10.16 -12.92
C THR A 677 41.25 -8.79 -12.97
N ASN A 678 40.34 -8.61 -12.00
CA ASN A 678 39.80 -7.38 -11.37
C ASN A 678 38.83 -6.41 -12.09
N PRO A 679 37.89 -5.76 -11.34
CA PRO A 679 36.55 -5.46 -11.79
C PRO A 679 36.27 -3.96 -11.89
N ASN A 680 35.76 -3.52 -13.04
CA ASN A 680 34.95 -2.31 -13.14
C ASN A 680 33.58 -2.75 -13.63
N TYR A 681 32.68 -3.03 -12.69
CA TYR A 681 31.30 -3.38 -13.00
C TYR A 681 30.54 -2.07 -13.25
N VAL A 682 30.34 -1.76 -14.53
CA VAL A 682 29.33 -0.81 -14.98
C VAL A 682 28.06 -1.63 -15.13
N SER A 683 27.06 -1.39 -14.27
CA SER A 683 25.75 -2.03 -14.39
C SER A 683 25.11 -1.70 -15.74
N PRO A 684 24.43 -2.66 -16.40
CA PRO A 684 23.60 -2.34 -17.55
C PRO A 684 22.38 -1.56 -17.07
N VAL A 685 22.15 -0.41 -17.70
CA VAL A 685 20.96 0.41 -17.51
C VAL A 685 19.78 -0.34 -18.11
N GLY A 686 18.97 -0.99 -17.27
CA GLY A 686 17.62 -1.41 -17.66
C GLY A 686 16.83 -0.17 -18.08
N SER A 687 16.22 -0.22 -19.26
CA SER A 687 15.41 0.87 -19.79
C SER A 687 14.20 1.11 -18.87
N ALA A 688 14.13 2.31 -18.30
CA ALA A 688 12.93 2.79 -17.62
C ALA A 688 11.76 2.85 -18.62
N PRO A 689 10.51 2.54 -18.21
CA PRO A 689 9.36 2.61 -19.10
C PRO A 689 9.10 4.05 -19.59
N PRO A 690 8.41 4.24 -20.72
CA PRO A 690 7.93 5.56 -21.13
C PRO A 690 6.84 6.05 -20.15
N PHE A 691 7.09 7.20 -19.51
CA PHE A 691 6.29 7.79 -18.42
C PHE A 691 5.51 9.03 -18.91
N ASP A 692 4.55 8.85 -19.82
CA ASP A 692 3.67 9.97 -20.19
C ASP A 692 2.50 10.20 -19.21
N ASP A 693 2.20 9.27 -18.29
CA ASP A 693 1.02 9.40 -17.41
C ASP A 693 1.30 8.85 -15.98
N LEU A 694 1.70 9.72 -15.05
CA LEU A 694 1.74 9.50 -13.59
C LEU A 694 0.71 10.37 -12.88
#